data_AF-A7NMP5-F1
#
_entry.id   AF-A7NMP5-F1
#
_cell.length_a   1.000
_cell.length_b   1.000
_cell.length_c   1.000
_cell.angle_alpha   90.00
_cell.angle_beta   90.00
_cell.angle_gamma   90.00
#
_symmetry.space_group_name_H-M   'P 1'
#
loop_
_entity.id
_entity.type
_entity.pdbx_description
1 polymer ?
#
loop_
_entity_poly.entity_id
_entity_poly.type
_entity_poly.pdbx_seq_one_letter_code
_entity_poly.pdbx_strand_id
1 'polypeptide(L)'
;MSSAVIVLTWNGGAEAIACLQRVRQLNPAPDMVLVVDNDSRDGTPEQIAALFPDITLIRNAQNLGYAGGMNIGIRALLAHESPPDIIVLLNQDTLVDREWLGAITAPFCDPEIGAVGCKIRYPDGTIQHAGLTLDWPLAFSRHVGRYEPDRGQYDAPRDVEFVTFAAVALRRQALERIGLFDEGYRPAYFEDVDLCARLRRAGYRIRYEPRATLTHRESTSQRDDLVRSAIAHQGRLRFVLKMYPFEAITGAFAEAEQAFLVQHSNPPECRALRWAYDRTLAEMTEILHARRNCDPDMPSDTLMTLRALLLDLRHTLDTRLLQRLRARAEEISDLVTDYIDSLAVRYTLLSQPPTRLDWSESFLIDLKVENSGFAPWRGIGDHPVRLGYQWIDQAGTRHAGRHRSAIPQSVHPGESIRLALRIDPPPAPGMWRLQIELVREYIDYFSTYGIQPLFLNIEYVLEPAPRAVILSFAIAAHDAVGSNILAQVQALRQTGYRVLILAEYADERLPTDTLLATVTTRRNLLHEHPAVLEHMRRAAVIIAHYPLYYDLVELIRSAGDSVVILDYHGITPPEIWGIETVYYYSRMVRGITMLSLAQYADYAIGHSFLTCAELIATGVIDPERIEQIPCPIAAHPTLAGPPAPEIVEQFGLRHQHVLLYVGRIARSKRIHMLVQALPIILSRHSRTMLVLVGDYRPSIYRQYAYEIEAHARALGVDAHVRLTGQVDDETLEQLYRACAMFVTASLHEGFCMPVAEAMARGRPVVATRVAALPETVGDAGLLFDPDNTADLAAHVCRLLDDLPPLEEASDPLAVLRLAPATEEDFARLHERKIGIVTPRYGVDVLGGAESGIRGWAEQLAARGYTVEALTTTTIDMVNWGDHTSPGVEHLNGVTIRRFHTSSVDNRPFHALRLKVDRGERPRFCEEERFMESNLRSADLERFIAEHAAEYACFLVTPYLFGTSYWAIQRAPDRSILIPCLHDEPLARLSIVRRMLEQAAALFFNSEEESDFALCALGVVNPYRTCLGFGFPDQPERGDPLRFRQRTGITGPMLLYAGRLEPGKNVPLLIEYFMRYKAERPGPLTLALSGTGSIPLPSRDDIVGLGMLPRDALTDAYASAVALCQLSLNESFSLVLMESWLQSRPVIVHADCAVTRGHVERSGGGYAIGSYEEFRAAVDALLADETAGAARGERGKAYVLERYTWSRLLPRIEESIARFSRPRPLYARLAQRSIARALSFTRQRYEDDFLDLIERAVAAAQARKQEG
;
A
#
# COMPACT_ATOMS: atom_id res chain seq x y z
N MET A 1 26.60 47.37 7.65
CA MET A 1 25.31 47.83 8.20
C MET A 1 24.61 46.59 8.70
N SER A 2 24.12 46.60 9.93
CA SER A 2 23.37 45.46 10.48
C SER A 2 21.96 45.41 9.89
N SER A 3 21.41 44.20 9.74
CA SER A 3 20.13 43.95 9.11
C SER A 3 19.25 43.02 9.95
N ALA A 4 17.96 43.34 10.03
CA ALA A 4 16.97 42.50 10.69
C ALA A 4 15.82 42.17 9.74
N VAL A 5 15.37 40.92 9.72
CA VAL A 5 14.24 40.46 8.91
C VAL A 5 13.00 40.29 9.80
N ILE A 6 11.90 40.91 9.42
CA ILE A 6 10.57 40.72 10.02
C ILE A 6 9.70 39.92 9.05
N VAL A 7 9.16 38.80 9.53
CA VAL A 7 8.12 38.04 8.83
C VAL A 7 6.80 38.18 9.59
N LEU A 8 5.77 38.73 8.94
CA LEU A 8 4.42 38.81 9.50
C LEU A 8 3.62 37.57 9.08
N THR A 9 3.07 36.84 10.04
CA THR A 9 2.33 35.60 9.80
C THR A 9 0.86 35.69 10.19
N TRP A 10 -0.01 35.08 9.39
CA TRP A 10 -1.42 34.86 9.71
C TRP A 10 -1.97 33.66 8.93
N ASN A 11 -2.39 32.61 9.66
CA ASN A 11 -3.04 31.40 9.12
C ASN A 11 -2.35 30.84 7.85
N GLY A 12 -1.03 30.65 7.92
CA GLY A 12 -0.21 30.26 6.76
C GLY A 12 1.07 29.55 7.14
N GLY A 13 1.04 28.70 8.18
CA GLY A 13 2.23 28.11 8.80
C GLY A 13 3.14 27.39 7.81
N ALA A 14 2.53 26.72 6.83
CA ALA A 14 3.21 26.11 5.70
C ALA A 14 4.16 27.06 4.97
N GLU A 15 3.64 28.21 4.56
CA GLU A 15 4.37 29.21 3.79
C GLU A 15 5.39 29.91 4.70
N ALA A 16 4.98 30.27 5.92
CA ALA A 16 5.84 30.89 6.91
C ALA A 16 7.10 30.04 7.20
N ILE A 17 6.93 28.72 7.38
CA ILE A 17 8.05 27.80 7.60
C ILE A 17 8.99 27.77 6.40
N ALA A 18 8.47 27.67 5.18
CA ALA A 18 9.29 27.64 3.97
C ALA A 18 10.05 28.97 3.76
N CYS A 19 9.39 30.10 4.03
CA CYS A 19 10.01 31.42 4.05
C CYS A 19 11.16 31.46 5.08
N LEU A 20 10.92 31.05 6.33
CA LEU A 20 11.93 31.04 7.39
C LEU A 20 13.11 30.10 7.10
N GLN A 21 12.87 28.94 6.49
CA GLN A 21 13.94 28.06 6.04
C GLN A 21 14.83 28.72 5.00
N ARG A 22 14.25 29.45 4.05
CA ARG A 22 15.00 30.23 3.07
C ARG A 22 15.78 31.35 3.73
N VAL A 23 15.18 32.04 4.70
CA VAL A 23 15.86 33.08 5.48
C VAL A 23 17.09 32.51 6.22
N ARG A 24 17.02 31.31 6.81
CA ARG A 24 18.18 30.66 7.45
C ARG A 24 19.31 30.28 6.49
N GLN A 25 19.00 30.12 5.21
CA GLN A 25 19.97 29.71 4.17
C GLN A 25 20.58 30.92 3.44
N LEU A 26 20.21 32.15 3.80
CA LEU A 26 20.72 33.36 3.18
C LEU A 26 22.23 33.54 3.39
N ASN A 27 22.89 34.13 2.40
CA ASN A 27 24.29 34.50 2.43
C ASN A 27 24.44 35.95 1.91
N PRO A 28 24.87 36.92 2.75
CA PRO A 28 25.05 36.80 4.19
C PRO A 28 23.73 36.47 4.92
N ALA A 29 23.83 35.86 6.10
CA ALA A 29 22.69 35.66 6.99
C ALA A 29 22.27 36.99 7.66
N PRO A 30 20.98 37.18 8.00
CA PRO A 30 20.54 38.36 8.75
C PRO A 30 21.08 38.34 10.18
N ASP A 31 21.34 39.52 10.76
CA ASP A 31 21.81 39.65 12.14
C ASP A 31 20.69 39.32 13.15
N MET A 32 19.44 39.58 12.77
CA MET A 32 18.26 39.29 13.58
C MET A 32 17.10 38.80 12.71
N VAL A 33 16.33 37.83 13.22
CA VAL A 33 15.07 37.39 12.61
C VAL A 33 13.96 37.47 13.64
N LEU A 34 12.87 38.15 13.26
CA LEU A 34 11.69 38.37 14.08
C LEU A 34 10.46 37.87 13.32
N VAL A 35 9.61 37.11 14.00
CA VAL A 35 8.31 36.70 13.47
C VAL A 35 7.22 37.34 14.31
N VAL A 36 6.26 37.98 13.65
CA VAL A 36 5.05 38.52 14.30
C VAL A 36 3.87 37.68 13.86
N ASP A 37 3.29 36.91 14.78
CA ASP A 37 2.05 36.16 14.54
C ASP A 37 0.82 37.02 14.83
N ASN A 38 -0.04 37.20 13.83
CA ASN A 38 -1.16 38.12 13.85
C ASN A 38 -2.50 37.40 14.18
N ASP A 39 -2.54 36.63 15.28
CA ASP A 39 -3.66 35.77 15.71
C ASP A 39 -3.92 34.58 14.76
N SER A 40 -2.90 33.75 14.51
CA SER A 40 -3.09 32.50 13.77
C SER A 40 -3.78 31.42 14.60
N ARG A 41 -4.71 30.69 14.00
CA ARG A 41 -5.53 29.64 14.64
C ARG A 41 -5.32 28.25 14.05
N ASP A 42 -4.37 28.12 13.13
CA ASP A 42 -4.05 26.89 12.39
C ASP A 42 -2.84 26.14 12.95
N GLY A 43 -2.29 26.58 14.09
CA GLY A 43 -1.09 26.00 14.70
C GLY A 43 0.23 26.59 14.19
N THR A 44 0.19 27.62 13.34
CA THR A 44 1.38 28.33 12.82
C THR A 44 2.41 28.70 13.90
N PRO A 45 2.04 29.40 14.99
CA PRO A 45 3.01 29.81 16.00
C PRO A 45 3.63 28.64 16.77
N GLU A 46 2.88 27.55 17.01
CA GLU A 46 3.43 26.33 17.63
C GLU A 46 4.46 25.66 16.72
N GLN A 47 4.17 25.58 15.41
CA GLN A 47 5.11 25.04 14.42
C GLN A 47 6.40 25.87 14.33
N ILE A 48 6.28 27.20 14.33
CA ILE A 48 7.44 28.10 14.27
C ILE A 48 8.28 27.97 15.53
N ALA A 49 7.66 27.95 16.72
CA ALA A 49 8.38 27.78 17.98
C ALA A 49 9.12 26.44 18.06
N ALA A 50 8.55 25.37 17.49
CA ALA A 50 9.16 24.05 17.48
C ALA A 50 10.33 23.95 16.48
N LEU A 51 10.20 24.50 15.27
CA LEU A 51 11.19 24.37 14.20
C LEU A 51 12.29 25.43 14.24
N PHE A 52 12.00 26.59 14.82
CA PHE A 52 12.91 27.74 14.86
C PHE A 52 13.01 28.30 16.29
N PRO A 53 13.47 27.50 17.27
CA PRO A 53 13.53 27.93 18.68
C PRO A 53 14.49 29.12 18.91
N ASP A 54 15.38 29.39 17.96
CA ASP A 54 16.32 30.50 17.96
C ASP A 54 15.76 31.82 17.40
N ILE A 55 14.56 31.81 16.80
CA ILE A 55 13.92 33.01 16.23
C ILE A 55 12.99 33.66 17.25
N THR A 56 13.00 34.99 17.31
CA THR A 56 12.08 35.72 18.20
C THR A 56 10.67 35.70 17.63
N LEU A 57 9.70 35.15 18.38
CA LEU A 57 8.29 35.08 18.00
C LEU A 57 7.43 35.99 18.90
N ILE A 58 6.78 36.98 18.31
CA ILE A 58 5.80 37.86 18.97
C ILE A 58 4.40 37.42 18.58
N ARG A 59 3.53 37.13 19.55
CA ARG A 59 2.14 36.70 19.30
C ARG A 59 1.16 37.82 19.65
N ASN A 60 0.40 38.28 18.68
CA ASN A 60 -0.67 39.26 18.89
C ASN A 60 -1.95 38.57 19.38
N ALA A 61 -2.71 39.25 20.24
CA ALA A 61 -3.99 38.75 20.76
C ALA A 61 -5.14 38.83 19.74
N GLN A 62 -4.97 39.61 18.66
CA GLN A 62 -5.94 39.77 17.59
C GLN A 62 -5.23 40.17 16.29
N ASN A 63 -5.86 39.93 15.14
CA ASN A 63 -5.32 40.36 13.85
C ASN A 63 -5.43 41.89 13.67
N LEU A 64 -4.28 42.56 13.65
CA LEU A 64 -4.15 44.02 13.52
C LEU A 64 -4.03 44.52 12.07
N GLY A 65 -4.19 43.64 11.08
CA GLY A 65 -3.85 43.94 9.68
C GLY A 65 -2.34 44.01 9.44
N TYR A 66 -1.94 44.27 8.19
CA TYR A 66 -0.54 44.30 7.78
C TYR A 66 0.24 45.43 8.45
N ALA A 67 -0.24 46.68 8.34
CA ALA A 67 0.41 47.86 8.93
C ALA A 67 0.57 47.74 10.46
N GLY A 68 -0.50 47.36 11.16
CA GLY A 68 -0.47 47.18 12.61
C GLY A 68 0.48 46.05 13.05
N GLY A 69 0.44 44.91 12.35
CA GLY A 69 1.34 43.78 12.61
C GLY A 69 2.81 44.12 12.38
N MET A 70 3.14 44.77 11.25
CA MET A 70 4.51 45.21 10.96
C MET A 70 4.99 46.27 11.94
N ASN A 71 4.14 47.21 12.36
CA ASN A 71 4.50 48.21 13.36
C ASN A 71 4.89 47.59 14.71
N ILE A 72 4.26 46.49 15.13
CA ILE A 72 4.68 45.76 16.34
C ILE A 72 6.11 45.25 16.19
N GLY A 73 6.42 44.60 15.07
CA GLY A 73 7.76 44.09 14.81
C GLY A 73 8.81 45.21 14.72
N ILE A 74 8.50 46.30 14.02
CA ILE A 74 9.41 47.45 13.89
C ILE A 74 9.66 48.09 15.25
N ARG A 75 8.63 48.32 16.07
CA ARG A 75 8.79 48.88 17.42
C ARG A 75 9.67 47.99 18.29
N ALA A 76 9.52 46.66 18.21
CA ALA A 76 10.37 45.72 18.93
C ALA A 76 11.85 45.83 18.54
N LEU A 77 12.15 45.99 17.24
CA LEU A 77 13.52 46.20 16.75
C LEU A 77 14.09 47.57 17.14
N LEU A 78 13.28 48.63 17.12
CA LEU A 78 13.71 49.97 17.53
C LEU A 78 13.99 50.06 19.04
N ALA A 79 13.30 49.27 19.84
CA ALA A 79 13.50 49.19 21.29
C ALA A 79 14.65 48.24 21.70
N HIS A 80 15.28 47.55 20.74
CA HIS A 80 16.39 46.63 21.00
C HIS A 80 17.64 47.39 21.48
N GLU A 81 18.49 46.77 22.32
CA GLU A 81 19.71 47.42 22.85
C GLU A 81 20.68 47.87 21.75
N SER A 82 20.68 47.15 20.63
CA SER A 82 21.40 47.49 19.41
C SER A 82 20.43 47.44 18.22
N PRO A 83 19.73 48.55 17.90
CA PRO A 83 18.79 48.60 16.79
C PRO A 83 19.50 48.40 15.44
N PRO A 84 18.92 47.64 14.51
CA PRO A 84 19.53 47.37 13.20
C PRO A 84 19.59 48.63 12.33
N ASP A 85 20.60 48.75 11.46
CA ASP A 85 20.67 49.85 10.49
C ASP A 85 19.59 49.75 9.41
N ILE A 86 19.27 48.52 9.01
CA ILE A 86 18.34 48.18 7.94
C ILE A 86 17.28 47.21 8.47
N ILE A 87 16.01 47.54 8.27
CA ILE A 87 14.87 46.67 8.60
C ILE A 87 14.30 46.11 7.30
N VAL A 88 14.28 44.80 7.18
CA VAL A 88 13.75 44.06 6.03
C VAL A 88 12.39 43.49 6.40
N LEU A 89 11.37 43.81 5.62
CA LEU A 89 10.02 43.28 5.79
C LEU A 89 9.78 42.23 4.72
N LEU A 90 9.18 41.10 5.12
CA LEU A 90 8.97 39.97 4.25
C LEU A 90 7.59 39.33 4.52
N ASN A 91 6.85 39.05 3.45
CA ASN A 91 5.63 38.27 3.56
C ASN A 91 5.93 36.79 3.85
N GLN A 92 5.03 36.12 4.58
CA GLN A 92 5.15 34.71 4.93
C GLN A 92 5.23 33.77 3.70
N ASP A 93 4.76 34.18 2.53
CA ASP A 93 4.65 33.37 1.30
C ASP A 93 5.65 33.74 0.21
N THR A 94 6.82 34.20 0.64
CA THR A 94 7.96 34.52 -0.23
C THR A 94 9.09 33.51 -0.06
N LEU A 95 9.78 33.21 -1.16
CA LEU A 95 10.96 32.35 -1.19
C LEU A 95 12.11 33.14 -1.81
N VAL A 96 13.00 33.61 -0.95
CA VAL A 96 14.16 34.43 -1.32
C VAL A 96 15.31 33.58 -1.90
N ASP A 97 16.02 34.13 -2.89
CA ASP A 97 17.22 33.51 -3.44
C ASP A 97 18.41 33.63 -2.45
N ARG A 98 19.40 32.74 -2.54
CA ARG A 98 20.47 32.60 -1.54
C ARG A 98 21.25 33.90 -1.26
N GLU A 99 21.56 34.67 -2.30
CA GLU A 99 22.34 35.91 -2.20
C GLU A 99 21.45 37.17 -2.07
N TRP A 100 20.14 36.98 -1.84
CA TRP A 100 19.13 38.04 -1.90
C TRP A 100 19.35 39.15 -0.86
N LEU A 101 19.68 38.79 0.38
CA LEU A 101 19.83 39.77 1.47
C LEU A 101 21.02 40.71 1.24
N GLY A 102 22.16 40.17 0.77
CA GLY A 102 23.31 40.98 0.41
C GLY A 102 22.98 41.95 -0.73
N ALA A 103 22.22 41.50 -1.72
CA ALA A 103 21.81 42.35 -2.84
C ALA A 103 20.84 43.46 -2.42
N ILE A 104 19.79 43.18 -1.65
CA ILE A 104 18.77 44.17 -1.29
C ILE A 104 19.29 45.22 -0.28
N THR A 105 20.33 44.89 0.48
CA THR A 105 20.95 45.80 1.46
C THR A 105 22.09 46.64 0.89
N ALA A 106 22.74 46.19 -0.19
CA ALA A 106 23.89 46.87 -0.81
C ALA A 106 23.63 48.35 -1.17
N PRO A 107 22.44 48.77 -1.69
CA PRO A 107 22.21 50.17 -2.05
C PRO A 107 22.25 51.15 -0.87
N PHE A 108 22.12 50.70 0.38
CA PHE A 108 22.13 51.60 1.54
C PHE A 108 23.50 52.23 1.85
N CYS A 109 24.55 51.92 1.08
CA CYS A 109 25.78 52.71 1.06
C CYS A 109 25.52 54.18 0.68
N ASP A 110 24.44 54.46 -0.07
CA ASP A 110 23.96 55.79 -0.38
C ASP A 110 22.99 56.29 0.73
N PRO A 111 23.34 57.35 1.49
CA PRO A 111 22.53 57.85 2.60
C PRO A 111 21.18 58.42 2.15
N GLU A 112 21.00 58.76 0.87
CA GLU A 112 19.74 59.28 0.33
C GLU A 112 18.72 58.17 0.02
N ILE A 113 19.10 56.89 0.06
CA ILE A 113 18.18 55.78 -0.17
C ILE A 113 17.43 55.46 1.13
N GLY A 114 16.10 55.60 1.09
CA GLY A 114 15.21 55.32 2.21
C GLY A 114 14.60 53.91 2.18
N ALA A 115 14.38 53.36 0.98
CA ALA A 115 13.83 52.01 0.79
C ALA A 115 14.39 51.35 -0.48
N VAL A 116 14.52 50.03 -0.44
CA VAL A 116 14.96 49.19 -1.57
C VAL A 116 13.99 48.03 -1.74
N GLY A 117 13.41 47.88 -2.93
CA GLY A 117 12.62 46.71 -3.33
C GLY A 117 13.38 45.81 -4.30
N CYS A 118 12.84 44.61 -4.52
CA CYS A 118 13.47 43.55 -5.28
C CYS A 118 12.69 43.17 -6.54
N LYS A 119 13.26 42.29 -7.38
CA LYS A 119 12.54 41.63 -8.48
C LYS A 119 11.74 40.46 -7.93
N ILE A 120 10.44 40.44 -8.20
CA ILE A 120 9.55 39.38 -7.70
C ILE A 120 8.99 38.57 -8.88
N ARG A 121 9.05 37.25 -8.76
CA ARG A 121 8.54 36.28 -9.75
C ARG A 121 7.33 35.52 -9.20
N TYR A 122 6.43 35.13 -10.09
CA TYR A 122 5.44 34.09 -9.84
C TYR A 122 6.10 32.70 -9.81
N PRO A 123 5.44 31.66 -9.26
CA PRO A 123 5.98 30.30 -9.22
C PRO A 123 6.26 29.68 -10.59
N ASP A 124 5.62 30.16 -11.65
CA ASP A 124 5.84 29.76 -13.04
C ASP A 124 7.05 30.44 -13.70
N GLY A 125 7.73 31.34 -12.97
CA GLY A 125 8.90 32.08 -13.44
C GLY A 125 8.58 33.38 -14.17
N THR A 126 7.30 33.74 -14.36
CA THR A 126 6.93 35.05 -14.93
C THR A 126 7.15 36.18 -13.92
N ILE A 127 7.39 37.40 -14.41
CA ILE A 127 7.61 38.56 -13.55
C ILE A 127 6.28 38.95 -12.89
N GLN A 128 6.30 39.02 -11.57
CA GLN A 128 5.22 39.64 -10.81
C GLN A 128 5.44 41.15 -10.82
N HIS A 129 6.61 41.61 -10.35
CA HIS A 129 6.93 43.03 -10.17
C HIS A 129 8.41 43.33 -10.44
N ALA A 130 8.69 44.37 -11.23
CA ALA A 130 10.01 44.96 -11.44
C ALA A 130 10.05 46.45 -11.03
N GLY A 131 9.39 46.78 -9.92
CA GLY A 131 9.08 48.16 -9.51
C GLY A 131 7.64 48.56 -9.86
N LEU A 132 7.16 49.63 -9.20
CA LEU A 132 5.77 50.08 -9.31
C LEU A 132 5.69 51.58 -9.56
N THR A 133 4.62 51.99 -10.23
CA THR A 133 4.27 53.39 -10.52
C THR A 133 2.80 53.65 -10.24
N LEU A 134 2.43 54.90 -9.98
CA LEU A 134 1.06 55.28 -9.68
C LEU A 134 0.44 56.06 -10.85
N ASP A 135 -0.73 55.61 -11.33
CA ASP A 135 -1.44 56.22 -12.45
C ASP A 135 -2.34 57.37 -11.99
N TRP A 136 -1.75 58.55 -11.86
CA TRP A 136 -2.51 59.80 -11.66
C TRP A 136 -3.29 60.16 -12.94
N PRO A 137 -4.57 60.62 -12.88
CA PRO A 137 -5.30 61.08 -11.70
C PRO A 137 -6.03 60.03 -10.86
N LEU A 138 -6.19 58.79 -11.30
CA LEU A 138 -6.99 57.77 -10.57
C LEU A 138 -6.26 57.10 -9.41
N ALA A 139 -4.95 57.27 -9.33
CA ALA A 139 -4.06 56.65 -8.34
C ALA A 139 -4.11 55.12 -8.33
N PHE A 140 -4.22 54.49 -9.51
CA PHE A 140 -4.09 53.04 -9.63
C PHE A 140 -2.63 52.59 -9.62
N SER A 141 -2.33 51.53 -8.88
CA SER A 141 -0.99 50.94 -8.85
C SER A 141 -0.73 50.12 -10.12
N ARG A 142 0.33 50.48 -10.84
CA ARG A 142 0.79 49.75 -12.04
C ARG A 142 2.10 49.05 -11.74
N HIS A 143 2.11 47.75 -11.98
CA HIS A 143 3.24 46.87 -11.75
C HIS A 143 4.05 46.70 -13.04
N VAL A 144 5.32 47.11 -13.02
CA VAL A 144 6.19 47.04 -14.20
C VAL A 144 6.55 45.58 -14.47
N GLY A 145 6.37 45.13 -15.71
CA GLY A 145 6.73 43.78 -16.17
C GLY A 145 5.73 42.67 -15.79
N ARG A 146 4.58 43.00 -15.20
CA ARG A 146 3.63 41.99 -14.68
C ARG A 146 3.18 41.02 -15.77
N TYR A 147 3.30 39.72 -15.50
CA TYR A 147 3.01 38.59 -16.40
C TYR A 147 3.94 38.46 -17.62
N GLU A 148 4.97 39.29 -17.74
CA GLU A 148 5.99 39.11 -18.77
C GLU A 148 6.94 37.97 -18.38
N PRO A 149 7.40 37.14 -19.34
CA PRO A 149 8.49 36.20 -19.09
C PRO A 149 9.77 36.95 -18.65
N ASP A 150 10.49 36.43 -17.65
CA ASP A 150 11.76 37.01 -17.23
C ASP A 150 12.87 36.60 -18.22
N ARG A 151 13.27 37.54 -19.07
CA ARG A 151 14.38 37.41 -20.04
C ARG A 151 15.55 38.33 -19.68
N GLY A 152 15.56 38.87 -18.46
CA GLY A 152 16.54 39.86 -18.01
C GLY A 152 16.26 41.30 -18.48
N GLN A 153 15.07 41.57 -19.03
CA GLN A 153 14.71 42.89 -19.57
C GLN A 153 14.57 44.00 -18.51
N TYR A 154 14.57 43.64 -17.23
CA TYR A 154 14.54 44.57 -16.11
C TYR A 154 15.73 44.42 -15.15
N ASP A 155 16.87 43.90 -15.60
CA ASP A 155 18.05 43.66 -14.75
C ASP A 155 18.90 44.92 -14.46
N ALA A 156 18.41 46.11 -14.84
CA ALA A 156 19.04 47.38 -14.51
C ALA A 156 18.42 48.01 -13.25
N PRO A 157 19.22 48.32 -12.20
CA PRO A 157 18.73 48.97 -11.00
C PRO A 157 18.34 50.43 -11.29
N ARG A 158 17.19 50.87 -10.75
CA ARG A 158 16.62 52.21 -11.01
C ARG A 158 15.85 52.75 -9.82
N ASP A 159 15.64 54.05 -9.81
CA ASP A 159 14.76 54.69 -8.83
C ASP A 159 13.31 54.57 -9.31
N VAL A 160 12.40 54.27 -8.39
CA VAL A 160 10.98 54.00 -8.66
C VAL A 160 10.11 54.85 -7.74
N GLU A 161 8.81 54.94 -8.05
CA GLU A 161 7.91 55.73 -7.21
C GLU A 161 7.65 55.05 -5.86
N PHE A 162 7.45 53.74 -5.90
CA PHE A 162 7.30 52.88 -4.72
C PHE A 162 7.64 51.43 -5.08
N VAL A 163 7.77 50.59 -4.04
CA VAL A 163 7.99 49.15 -4.13
C VAL A 163 6.94 48.44 -3.29
N THR A 164 6.57 47.21 -3.65
CA THR A 164 5.63 46.44 -2.85
C THR A 164 6.31 45.94 -1.59
N PHE A 165 5.58 45.92 -0.48
CA PHE A 165 6.11 45.42 0.78
C PHE A 165 5.86 43.92 0.98
N ALA A 166 5.54 43.19 -0.10
CA ALA A 166 5.76 41.75 -0.13
C ALA A 166 7.22 41.40 0.23
N ALA A 167 8.18 42.23 -0.21
CA ALA A 167 9.54 42.26 0.33
C ALA A 167 10.21 43.63 0.11
N VAL A 168 10.67 44.27 1.19
CA VAL A 168 11.33 45.57 1.14
C VAL A 168 12.42 45.67 2.21
N ALA A 169 13.51 46.37 1.92
CA ALA A 169 14.48 46.82 2.91
C ALA A 169 14.31 48.32 3.16
N LEU A 170 14.34 48.73 4.43
CA LEU A 170 14.07 50.10 4.88
C LEU A 170 15.21 50.62 5.76
N ARG A 171 15.63 51.88 5.55
CA ARG A 171 16.62 52.54 6.40
C ARG A 171 15.98 52.90 7.74
N ARG A 172 16.55 52.43 8.87
CA ARG A 172 16.04 52.73 10.22
C ARG A 172 15.88 54.24 10.47
N GLN A 173 16.91 55.02 10.17
CA GLN A 173 16.89 56.48 10.36
C GLN A 173 15.82 57.18 9.51
N ALA A 174 15.46 56.61 8.37
CA ALA A 174 14.39 57.15 7.54
C ALA A 174 13.03 56.92 8.22
N LEU A 175 12.78 55.71 8.76
CA LEU A 175 11.56 55.39 9.53
C LEU A 175 11.42 56.25 10.79
N GLU A 176 12.51 56.48 11.53
CA GLU A 176 12.51 57.37 12.70
C GLU A 176 12.13 58.81 12.32
N ARG A 177 12.54 59.27 11.13
CA ARG A 177 12.27 60.62 10.63
C ARG A 177 10.83 60.80 10.13
N ILE A 178 10.26 59.81 9.43
CA ILE A 178 8.94 59.94 8.78
C ILE A 178 7.79 59.28 9.54
N GLY A 179 8.10 58.54 10.61
CA GLY A 179 7.14 57.71 11.34
C GLY A 179 6.86 56.37 10.67
N LEU A 180 6.19 55.47 11.42
CA LEU A 180 5.90 54.10 11.01
C LEU A 180 4.74 54.01 9.99
N PHE A 181 4.17 52.82 9.79
CA PHE A 181 2.98 52.65 8.95
C PHE A 181 1.76 53.35 9.54
N ASP A 182 0.91 53.90 8.66
CA ASP A 182 -0.43 54.34 9.03
C ASP A 182 -1.34 53.13 9.21
N GLU A 183 -1.68 52.82 10.46
CA GLU A 183 -2.52 51.66 10.82
C GLU A 183 -3.97 51.78 10.32
N GLY A 184 -4.37 52.93 9.76
CA GLY A 184 -5.65 53.11 9.09
C GLY A 184 -5.78 52.38 7.75
N TYR A 185 -4.69 51.84 7.18
CA TYR A 185 -4.72 50.91 6.05
C TYR A 185 -5.04 49.48 6.53
N ARG A 186 -6.21 49.29 7.17
CA ARG A 186 -6.65 48.00 7.72
C ARG A 186 -7.71 47.35 6.82
N PRO A 187 -7.60 46.05 6.48
CA PRO A 187 -6.57 45.11 6.92
C PRO A 187 -5.25 45.12 6.12
N ALA A 188 -5.20 45.68 4.91
CA ALA A 188 -3.99 45.79 4.07
C ALA A 188 -4.24 46.72 2.86
N TYR A 189 -3.24 46.84 1.98
CA TYR A 189 -3.17 47.62 0.73
C TYR A 189 -3.01 49.13 0.91
N PHE A 190 -2.13 49.72 0.08
CA PHE A 190 -1.71 51.14 0.03
C PHE A 190 -0.83 51.63 1.19
N GLU A 191 -0.54 50.81 2.19
CA GLU A 191 0.42 51.12 3.25
C GLU A 191 1.86 51.26 2.72
N ASP A 192 2.19 50.51 1.67
CA ASP A 192 3.46 50.56 0.95
C ASP A 192 3.59 51.85 0.12
N VAL A 193 2.53 52.20 -0.62
CA VAL A 193 2.42 53.45 -1.38
C VAL A 193 2.55 54.66 -0.45
N ASP A 194 1.84 54.66 0.68
CA ASP A 194 1.88 55.73 1.68
C ASP A 194 3.28 55.94 2.27
N LEU A 195 3.93 54.86 2.74
CA LEU A 195 5.26 54.96 3.34
C LEU A 195 6.29 55.44 2.31
N CYS A 196 6.29 54.89 1.09
CA CYS A 196 7.19 55.33 0.02
C CYS A 196 6.96 56.80 -0.37
N ALA A 197 5.72 57.25 -0.44
CA ALA A 197 5.41 58.65 -0.73
C ALA A 197 5.89 59.60 0.38
N ARG A 198 5.75 59.21 1.66
CA ARG A 198 6.30 59.97 2.79
C ARG A 198 7.83 60.00 2.80
N LEU A 199 8.48 58.89 2.47
CA LEU A 199 9.94 58.83 2.32
C LEU A 199 10.42 59.81 1.24
N ARG A 200 9.76 59.82 0.07
CA ARG A 200 10.08 60.75 -1.02
C ARG A 200 9.87 62.21 -0.64
N ARG A 201 8.80 62.54 0.07
CA ARG A 201 8.56 63.90 0.60
C ARG A 201 9.62 64.35 1.60
N ALA A 202 10.19 63.42 2.36
CA ALA A 202 11.32 63.70 3.26
C ALA A 202 12.68 63.79 2.55
N GLY A 203 12.72 63.63 1.23
CA GLY A 203 13.91 63.74 0.39
C GLY A 203 14.65 62.42 0.12
N TYR A 204 14.09 61.28 0.53
CA TYR A 204 14.69 59.97 0.25
C TYR A 204 14.30 59.42 -1.12
N ARG A 205 15.22 58.67 -1.74
CA ARG A 205 15.01 57.90 -2.96
C ARG A 205 14.54 56.48 -2.64
N ILE A 206 13.68 55.94 -3.51
CA ILE A 206 13.19 54.55 -3.44
C ILE A 206 13.83 53.78 -4.60
N ARG A 207 14.55 52.71 -4.29
CA ARG A 207 15.38 51.97 -5.24
C ARG A 207 14.76 50.62 -5.57
N TYR A 208 14.81 50.23 -6.84
CA TYR A 208 14.59 48.86 -7.29
C TYR A 208 15.94 48.20 -7.59
N GLU A 209 16.20 47.05 -6.96
CA GLU A 209 17.43 46.26 -7.11
C GLU A 209 17.11 44.86 -7.68
N PRO A 210 17.37 44.63 -8.99
CA PRO A 210 17.00 43.39 -9.66
C PRO A 210 17.89 42.19 -9.30
N ARG A 211 19.10 42.42 -8.73
CA ARG A 211 19.95 41.33 -8.25
C ARG A 211 19.36 40.65 -7.01
N ALA A 212 18.54 41.37 -6.25
CA ALA A 212 17.68 40.77 -5.26
C ALA A 212 16.47 40.17 -5.99
N THR A 213 16.41 38.86 -6.14
CA THR A 213 15.26 38.15 -6.71
C THR A 213 14.62 37.18 -5.72
N LEU A 214 13.29 37.10 -5.75
CA LEU A 214 12.52 36.11 -4.97
C LEU A 214 11.33 35.58 -5.76
N THR A 215 10.76 34.48 -5.31
CA THR A 215 9.47 33.96 -5.78
C THR A 215 8.39 34.26 -4.75
N HIS A 216 7.30 34.89 -5.16
CA HIS A 216 6.14 35.19 -4.31
C HIS A 216 4.94 34.39 -4.81
N ARG A 217 4.32 33.62 -3.92
CA ARG A 217 3.23 32.70 -4.28
C ARG A 217 1.87 33.36 -4.33
N GLU A 218 1.73 34.55 -3.74
CA GLU A 218 0.46 35.29 -3.64
C GLU A 218 -0.66 34.39 -3.09
N SER A 219 -0.32 33.61 -2.05
CA SER A 219 -1.25 32.67 -1.41
C SER A 219 -2.28 33.48 -0.61
N THR A 220 -3.51 33.49 -1.12
CA THR A 220 -4.53 34.40 -0.62
C THR A 220 -5.06 33.97 0.75
N SER A 221 -4.58 34.64 1.80
CA SER A 221 -5.24 34.66 3.11
C SER A 221 -6.65 35.29 3.05
N GLN A 222 -6.99 35.96 1.93
CA GLN A 222 -8.34 36.41 1.57
C GLN A 222 -8.75 35.84 0.20
N ARG A 223 -9.54 34.76 0.19
CA ARG A 223 -9.95 34.02 -1.02
C ARG A 223 -11.06 34.68 -1.85
N ASP A 224 -11.59 35.81 -1.40
CA ASP A 224 -12.68 36.52 -2.10
C ASP A 224 -12.12 37.72 -2.87
N ASP A 225 -12.05 37.60 -4.19
CA ASP A 225 -11.61 38.64 -5.11
C ASP A 225 -12.37 39.95 -4.93
N LEU A 226 -13.66 39.88 -4.54
CA LEU A 226 -14.48 41.04 -4.27
C LEU A 226 -13.99 41.81 -3.05
N VAL A 227 -13.70 41.10 -1.96
CA VAL A 227 -13.23 41.70 -0.70
C VAL A 227 -11.86 42.33 -0.89
N ARG A 228 -10.97 41.63 -1.61
CA ARG A 228 -9.65 42.16 -1.97
C ARG A 228 -9.75 43.47 -2.77
N SER A 229 -10.57 43.48 -3.83
CA SER A 229 -10.80 44.68 -4.64
C SER A 229 -11.36 45.83 -3.79
N ALA A 230 -12.32 45.55 -2.91
CA ALA A 230 -12.95 46.54 -2.04
C ALA A 230 -11.94 47.21 -1.08
N ILE A 231 -11.06 46.42 -0.46
CA ILE A 231 -10.02 46.92 0.44
C ILE A 231 -8.97 47.74 -0.34
N ALA A 232 -8.56 47.27 -1.53
CA ALA A 232 -7.61 48.02 -2.37
C ALA A 232 -8.16 49.39 -2.80
N HIS A 233 -9.45 49.47 -3.17
CA HIS A 233 -10.10 50.74 -3.48
C HIS A 233 -10.24 51.65 -2.27
N GLN A 234 -10.53 51.10 -1.08
CA GLN A 234 -10.56 51.89 0.16
C GLN A 234 -9.18 52.47 0.46
N GLY A 235 -8.12 51.67 0.36
CA GLY A 235 -6.74 52.12 0.52
C GLY A 235 -6.37 53.22 -0.49
N ARG A 236 -6.76 53.05 -1.76
CA ARG A 236 -6.58 54.06 -2.82
C ARG A 236 -7.24 55.39 -2.47
N LEU A 237 -8.52 55.36 -2.10
CA LEU A 237 -9.27 56.56 -1.74
C LEU A 237 -8.66 57.24 -0.51
N ARG A 238 -8.31 56.47 0.53
CA ARG A 238 -7.60 56.99 1.70
C ARG A 238 -6.29 57.66 1.32
N PHE A 239 -5.47 57.04 0.46
CA PHE A 239 -4.22 57.62 -0.01
C PHE A 239 -4.44 58.92 -0.78
N VAL A 240 -5.40 58.96 -1.72
CA VAL A 240 -5.72 60.18 -2.48
C VAL A 240 -6.10 61.32 -1.53
N LEU A 241 -7.05 61.07 -0.63
CA LEU A 241 -7.58 62.05 0.32
C LEU A 241 -6.54 62.49 1.36
N LYS A 242 -5.62 61.61 1.75
CA LYS A 242 -4.54 61.91 2.69
C LYS A 242 -3.39 62.69 2.05
N MET A 243 -3.01 62.33 0.82
CA MET A 243 -1.73 62.74 0.25
C MET A 243 -1.82 63.86 -0.77
N TYR A 244 -2.86 63.96 -1.59
CA TYR A 244 -2.88 64.94 -2.69
C TYR A 244 -3.37 66.32 -2.26
N PRO A 245 -2.91 67.42 -2.89
CA PRO A 245 -3.45 68.75 -2.64
C PRO A 245 -4.97 68.80 -2.85
N PHE A 246 -5.64 69.65 -2.08
CA PHE A 246 -7.11 69.74 -2.11
C PHE A 246 -7.65 70.01 -3.51
N GLU A 247 -7.01 70.90 -4.26
CA GLU A 247 -7.39 71.30 -5.62
C GLU A 247 -7.24 70.13 -6.62
N ALA A 248 -6.24 69.27 -6.41
CA ALA A 248 -6.01 68.10 -7.26
C ALA A 248 -7.09 67.03 -7.06
N ILE A 249 -7.60 66.92 -5.83
CA ILE A 249 -8.69 65.99 -5.49
C ILE A 249 -10.02 66.47 -6.08
N THR A 250 -10.36 67.74 -5.87
CA THR A 250 -11.65 68.31 -6.33
C THR A 250 -11.69 68.62 -7.83
N GLY A 251 -10.54 68.63 -8.50
CA GLY A 251 -10.43 68.79 -9.96
C GLY A 251 -10.13 67.46 -10.66
N ALA A 252 -8.85 67.23 -10.96
CA ALA A 252 -8.41 66.14 -11.83
C ALA A 252 -8.83 64.73 -11.37
N PHE A 253 -8.78 64.44 -10.06
CA PHE A 253 -9.25 63.17 -9.53
C PHE A 253 -10.77 63.03 -9.66
N ALA A 254 -11.53 64.04 -9.22
CA ALA A 254 -13.00 64.02 -9.29
C ALA A 254 -13.52 63.75 -10.72
N GLU A 255 -12.99 64.48 -11.71
CA GLU A 255 -13.37 64.31 -13.12
C GLU A 255 -13.04 62.91 -13.65
N ALA A 256 -11.83 62.41 -13.35
CA ALA A 256 -11.39 61.11 -13.82
C ALA A 256 -12.13 59.95 -13.13
N GLU A 257 -12.35 60.04 -11.82
CA GLU A 257 -13.07 59.03 -11.04
C GLU A 257 -14.53 58.96 -11.49
N GLN A 258 -15.17 60.12 -11.78
CA GLN A 258 -16.52 60.15 -12.34
C GLN A 258 -16.57 59.47 -13.71
N ALA A 259 -15.63 59.78 -14.62
CA ALA A 259 -15.54 59.14 -15.92
C ALA A 259 -15.30 57.62 -15.81
N PHE A 260 -14.43 57.21 -14.88
CA PHE A 260 -14.16 55.81 -14.57
C PHE A 260 -15.44 55.08 -14.12
N LEU A 261 -16.19 55.64 -13.16
CA LEU A 261 -17.43 55.04 -12.66
C LEU A 261 -18.53 54.95 -13.73
N VAL A 262 -18.58 55.90 -14.67
CA VAL A 262 -19.53 55.86 -15.80
C VAL A 262 -19.20 54.76 -16.80
N GLN A 263 -17.91 54.49 -17.03
CA GLN A 263 -17.43 53.48 -17.98
C GLN A 263 -17.37 52.07 -17.37
N HIS A 264 -17.19 51.97 -16.05
CA HIS A 264 -17.09 50.69 -15.35
C HIS A 264 -18.46 50.02 -15.19
N SER A 265 -18.49 48.71 -15.43
CA SER A 265 -19.78 48.03 -15.60
C SER A 265 -19.82 46.62 -14.98
N ASN A 266 -18.70 46.14 -14.42
CA ASN A 266 -18.61 44.82 -13.80
C ASN A 266 -19.34 44.81 -12.41
N PRO A 267 -20.42 44.02 -12.21
CA PRO A 267 -21.23 44.13 -10.99
C PRO A 267 -20.52 43.81 -9.67
N PRO A 268 -19.68 42.75 -9.56
CA PRO A 268 -18.75 42.58 -8.44
C PRO A 268 -17.91 43.84 -8.16
N GLU A 269 -17.23 44.38 -9.16
CA GLU A 269 -16.36 45.54 -8.99
C GLU A 269 -17.13 46.79 -8.53
N CYS A 270 -18.34 47.00 -9.05
CA CYS A 270 -19.23 48.07 -8.57
C CYS A 270 -19.60 47.89 -7.09
N ARG A 271 -19.82 46.66 -6.61
CA ARG A 271 -20.08 46.40 -5.18
C ARG A 271 -18.86 46.69 -4.32
N ALA A 272 -17.66 46.32 -4.79
CA ALA A 272 -16.40 46.61 -4.12
C ALA A 272 -16.16 48.13 -4.00
N LEU A 273 -16.33 48.87 -5.09
CA LEU A 273 -16.24 50.33 -5.10
C LEU A 273 -17.25 50.98 -4.15
N ARG A 274 -18.51 50.56 -4.18
CA ARG A 274 -19.54 51.09 -3.27
C ARG A 274 -19.15 50.89 -1.81
N TRP A 275 -18.70 49.68 -1.47
CA TRP A 275 -18.22 49.37 -0.13
C TRP A 275 -17.04 50.27 0.27
N ALA A 276 -16.09 50.49 -0.65
CA ALA A 276 -14.95 51.38 -0.42
C ALA A 276 -15.38 52.84 -0.17
N TYR A 277 -16.34 53.37 -0.93
CA TYR A 277 -16.91 54.70 -0.71
C TYR A 277 -17.60 54.82 0.65
N ASP A 278 -18.45 53.85 1.00
CA ASP A 278 -19.18 53.85 2.27
C ASP A 278 -18.22 53.80 3.47
N ARG A 279 -17.16 52.98 3.38
CA ARG A 279 -16.10 52.90 4.40
C ARG A 279 -15.28 54.17 4.49
N THR A 280 -14.84 54.71 3.36
CA THR A 280 -14.09 55.98 3.30
C THR A 280 -14.88 57.14 3.89
N LEU A 281 -16.20 57.20 3.62
CA LEU A 281 -17.11 58.19 4.21
C LEU A 281 -17.23 58.04 5.73
N ALA A 282 -17.24 56.81 6.25
CA ALA A 282 -17.30 56.53 7.68
C ALA A 282 -15.99 56.91 8.40
N GLU A 283 -14.85 56.74 7.73
CA GLU A 283 -13.50 56.98 8.26
C GLU A 283 -12.96 58.40 7.99
N MET A 284 -13.78 59.27 7.38
CA MET A 284 -13.36 60.58 6.89
C MET A 284 -12.65 61.44 7.96
N THR A 285 -13.14 61.43 9.20
CA THR A 285 -12.52 62.20 10.29
C THR A 285 -11.09 61.73 10.58
N GLU A 286 -10.84 60.43 10.55
CA GLU A 286 -9.51 59.84 10.79
C GLU A 286 -8.58 60.12 9.60
N ILE A 287 -9.10 60.03 8.37
CA ILE A 287 -8.35 60.35 7.14
C ILE A 287 -7.88 61.80 7.17
N LEU A 288 -8.75 62.74 7.57
CA LEU A 288 -8.37 64.16 7.67
C LEU A 288 -7.42 64.44 8.83
N HIS A 289 -7.53 63.70 9.93
CA HIS A 289 -6.54 63.79 11.01
C HIS A 289 -5.15 63.37 10.50
N ALA A 290 -5.07 62.25 9.76
CA ALA A 290 -3.84 61.81 9.12
C ALA A 290 -3.32 62.80 8.05
N ARG A 291 -4.24 63.46 7.32
CA ARG A 291 -3.92 64.50 6.34
C ARG A 291 -3.27 65.73 6.98
N ARG A 292 -3.73 66.19 8.15
CA ARG A 292 -3.13 67.37 8.84
C ARG A 292 -1.63 67.21 9.10
N ASN A 293 -1.18 65.97 9.29
CA ASN A 293 0.25 65.67 9.46
C ASN A 293 1.03 65.76 8.14
N CYS A 294 0.36 65.68 7.00
CA CYS A 294 0.94 65.73 5.66
C CYS A 294 0.74 67.09 4.97
N ASP A 295 -0.28 67.84 5.37
CA ASP A 295 -0.72 69.12 4.80
C ASP A 295 -1.28 70.01 5.94
N PRO A 296 -0.42 70.79 6.61
CA PRO A 296 -0.80 71.59 7.79
C PRO A 296 -1.63 72.83 7.43
N ASP A 297 -1.66 73.27 6.17
CA ASP A 297 -2.35 74.48 5.68
C ASP A 297 -3.78 74.20 5.17
N MET A 298 -4.38 73.09 5.62
CA MET A 298 -5.70 72.62 5.18
C MET A 298 -6.83 73.65 5.40
N PRO A 299 -7.62 74.01 4.36
CA PRO A 299 -8.78 74.89 4.50
C PRO A 299 -9.84 74.36 5.50
N SER A 300 -10.53 75.26 6.22
CA SER A 300 -11.51 74.90 7.26
C SER A 300 -12.69 74.05 6.74
N ASP A 301 -13.06 74.21 5.47
CA ASP A 301 -14.26 73.62 4.88
C ASP A 301 -13.97 72.29 4.13
N THR A 302 -12.71 71.85 4.16
CA THR A 302 -12.21 70.66 3.43
C THR A 302 -13.05 69.40 3.69
N LEU A 303 -13.46 69.18 4.95
CA LEU A 303 -14.28 68.02 5.33
C LEU A 303 -15.63 68.00 4.62
N MET A 304 -16.33 69.14 4.58
CA MET A 304 -17.67 69.20 4.00
C MET A 304 -17.61 69.02 2.48
N THR A 305 -16.63 69.63 1.81
CA THR A 305 -16.47 69.53 0.35
C THR A 305 -16.06 68.13 -0.11
N LEU A 306 -15.08 67.50 0.55
CA LEU A 306 -14.66 66.14 0.20
C LEU A 306 -15.77 65.10 0.47
N ARG A 307 -16.54 65.30 1.57
CA ARG A 307 -17.70 64.45 1.85
C ARG A 307 -18.79 64.60 0.79
N ALA A 308 -19.07 65.81 0.34
CA ALA A 308 -20.03 66.05 -0.74
C ALA A 308 -19.59 65.39 -2.05
N LEU A 309 -18.31 65.51 -2.42
CA LEU A 309 -17.73 64.86 -3.59
C LEU A 309 -17.88 63.33 -3.56
N LEU A 310 -17.51 62.67 -2.46
CA LEU A 310 -17.63 61.21 -2.36
C LEU A 310 -19.09 60.74 -2.39
N LEU A 311 -20.02 61.52 -1.84
CA LEU A 311 -21.46 61.21 -1.90
C LEU A 311 -22.00 61.28 -3.34
N ASP A 312 -21.54 62.24 -4.13
CA ASP A 312 -21.92 62.40 -5.53
C ASP A 312 -21.36 61.26 -6.42
N LEU A 313 -20.08 60.90 -6.22
CA LEU A 313 -19.46 59.76 -6.89
C LEU A 313 -20.17 58.44 -6.53
N ARG A 314 -20.52 58.23 -5.26
CA ARG A 314 -21.30 57.06 -4.82
C ARG A 314 -22.70 57.04 -5.46
N HIS A 315 -23.37 58.18 -5.56
CA HIS A 315 -24.68 58.28 -6.19
C HIS A 315 -24.64 57.90 -7.68
N THR A 316 -23.62 58.35 -8.40
CA THR A 316 -23.36 58.00 -9.80
C THR A 316 -23.26 56.48 -10.00
N LEU A 317 -22.57 55.79 -9.09
CA LEU A 317 -22.42 54.33 -9.10
C LEU A 317 -23.75 53.58 -8.89
N ASP A 318 -24.57 54.01 -7.92
CA ASP A 318 -25.84 53.35 -7.59
C ASP A 318 -26.88 53.44 -8.72
N THR A 319 -26.99 54.60 -9.39
CA THR A 319 -27.97 54.81 -10.48
C THR A 319 -27.71 53.87 -11.68
N ARG A 320 -26.44 53.55 -11.99
CA ARG A 320 -26.09 52.61 -13.07
C ARG A 320 -26.38 51.14 -12.73
N LEU A 321 -26.13 50.73 -11.49
CA LEU A 321 -26.44 49.38 -11.02
C LEU A 321 -27.95 49.08 -11.15
N LEU A 322 -28.79 50.06 -10.79
CA LEU A 322 -30.25 49.96 -10.91
C LEU A 322 -30.74 49.91 -12.37
N GLN A 323 -30.15 50.68 -13.29
CA GLN A 323 -30.48 50.63 -14.72
C GLN A 323 -30.16 49.27 -15.35
N ARG A 324 -29.08 48.61 -14.93
CA ARG A 324 -28.68 47.28 -15.44
C ARG A 324 -29.48 46.12 -14.87
N LEU A 325 -29.85 46.16 -13.59
CA LEU A 325 -30.73 45.14 -13.01
C LEU A 325 -32.09 45.12 -13.73
N ARG A 326 -32.58 46.29 -14.18
CA ARG A 326 -33.76 46.39 -15.04
C ARG A 326 -33.52 45.80 -16.44
N ALA A 327 -32.43 46.17 -17.11
CA ALA A 327 -32.10 45.64 -18.44
C ALA A 327 -31.85 44.11 -18.44
N ARG A 328 -31.29 43.55 -17.36
CA ARG A 328 -31.04 42.11 -17.21
C ARG A 328 -32.29 41.32 -16.83
N ALA A 329 -33.23 41.94 -16.13
CA ALA A 329 -34.56 41.37 -15.91
C ALA A 329 -35.37 41.30 -17.22
N GLU A 330 -35.18 42.27 -18.12
CA GLU A 330 -35.75 42.26 -19.48
C GLU A 330 -35.06 41.21 -20.38
N GLU A 331 -33.72 41.08 -20.35
CA GLU A 331 -32.96 40.05 -21.09
C GLU A 331 -33.29 38.60 -20.66
N ILE A 332 -33.55 38.36 -19.37
CA ILE A 332 -33.95 37.04 -18.84
C ILE A 332 -35.40 36.70 -19.25
N SER A 333 -36.25 37.71 -19.40
CA SER A 333 -37.63 37.53 -19.89
C SER A 333 -37.64 37.09 -21.38
N ASP A 334 -36.73 37.63 -22.19
CA ASP A 334 -36.67 37.36 -23.64
C ASP A 334 -36.02 35.99 -23.98
N LEU A 335 -35.14 35.45 -23.12
CA LEU A 335 -34.50 34.13 -23.31
C LEU A 335 -35.41 32.93 -22.99
N VAL A 336 -36.52 33.17 -22.28
CA VAL A 336 -37.42 32.14 -21.75
C VAL A 336 -38.57 31.83 -22.72
N THR A 337 -38.91 32.72 -23.66
CA THR A 337 -40.19 32.60 -24.39
C THR A 337 -40.14 31.74 -25.67
N ASP A 338 -38.98 31.56 -26.33
CA ASP A 338 -38.90 30.88 -27.65
C ASP A 338 -38.46 29.38 -27.61
N TYR A 339 -38.14 28.80 -26.44
CA TYR A 339 -37.59 27.43 -26.34
C TYR A 339 -38.46 26.43 -25.56
N ILE A 340 -39.48 26.89 -24.82
CA ILE A 340 -40.25 26.08 -23.85
C ILE A 340 -41.15 25.03 -24.54
N ASP A 341 -41.69 25.33 -25.72
CA ASP A 341 -42.60 24.40 -26.43
C ASP A 341 -41.89 23.22 -27.13
N SER A 342 -40.58 23.05 -26.93
CA SER A 342 -39.74 22.09 -27.68
C SER A 342 -39.01 21.03 -26.84
N LEU A 343 -39.17 21.02 -25.51
CA LEU A 343 -38.48 20.11 -24.60
C LEU A 343 -39.36 18.91 -24.18
N ALA A 344 -38.90 17.67 -24.41
CA ALA A 344 -39.54 16.46 -23.88
C ALA A 344 -38.53 15.32 -23.70
N VAL A 345 -38.73 14.46 -22.70
CA VAL A 345 -37.81 13.37 -22.32
C VAL A 345 -38.58 12.10 -21.99
N ARG A 346 -37.99 10.95 -22.32
CA ARG A 346 -38.43 9.63 -21.85
C ARG A 346 -37.31 8.95 -21.05
N TYR A 347 -37.63 8.54 -19.82
CA TYR A 347 -36.72 7.79 -18.95
C TYR A 347 -37.06 6.29 -19.03
N THR A 348 -36.05 5.44 -19.13
CA THR A 348 -36.19 3.99 -19.05
C THR A 348 -35.15 3.44 -18.07
N LEU A 349 -35.60 2.76 -17.02
CA LEU A 349 -34.72 2.06 -16.08
C LEU A 349 -34.07 0.87 -16.78
N LEU A 350 -32.75 0.75 -16.67
CA LEU A 350 -32.00 -0.38 -17.21
C LEU A 350 -31.77 -1.48 -16.17
N SER A 351 -31.96 -1.16 -14.88
CA SER A 351 -31.91 -2.09 -13.76
C SER A 351 -32.99 -1.74 -12.73
N GLN A 352 -33.41 -2.73 -11.94
CA GLN A 352 -34.38 -2.51 -10.88
C GLN A 352 -33.71 -1.83 -9.68
N PRO A 353 -34.15 -0.62 -9.28
CA PRO A 353 -33.58 0.06 -8.12
C PRO A 353 -33.99 -0.63 -6.81
N PRO A 354 -33.19 -0.48 -5.74
CA PRO A 354 -33.57 -0.98 -4.43
C PRO A 354 -34.82 -0.24 -3.92
N THR A 355 -35.71 -0.97 -3.27
CA THR A 355 -36.91 -0.42 -2.63
C THR A 355 -36.70 -0.14 -1.15
N ARG A 356 -35.66 -0.73 -0.54
CA ARG A 356 -35.28 -0.56 0.86
C ARG A 356 -33.76 -0.63 1.02
N LEU A 357 -33.17 0.27 1.81
CA LEU A 357 -31.72 0.39 2.06
C LEU A 357 -31.42 0.78 3.51
N ASP A 358 -30.20 0.53 3.98
CA ASP A 358 -29.74 1.19 5.21
C ASP A 358 -29.50 2.68 4.95
N TRP A 359 -29.80 3.53 5.93
CA TRP A 359 -29.73 4.98 5.83
C TRP A 359 -28.34 5.53 5.49
N SER A 360 -27.27 4.75 5.66
CA SER A 360 -25.91 5.15 5.27
C SER A 360 -25.51 4.76 3.85
N GLU A 361 -26.35 4.01 3.12
CA GLU A 361 -25.97 3.43 1.83
C GLU A 361 -26.34 4.32 0.64
N SER A 362 -25.38 4.47 -0.27
CA SER A 362 -25.62 5.05 -1.59
C SER A 362 -25.79 3.93 -2.62
N PHE A 363 -26.50 4.18 -3.70
CA PHE A 363 -26.63 3.24 -4.82
C PHE A 363 -26.53 3.94 -6.18
N LEU A 364 -26.26 3.17 -7.23
CA LEU A 364 -26.30 3.65 -8.61
C LEU A 364 -27.62 3.28 -9.27
N ILE A 365 -28.15 4.19 -10.07
CA ILE A 365 -29.28 3.93 -10.96
C ILE A 365 -28.85 4.10 -12.41
N ASP A 366 -29.08 3.06 -13.22
CA ASP A 366 -28.78 3.07 -14.65
C ASP A 366 -30.04 3.39 -15.44
N LEU A 367 -29.95 4.43 -16.26
CA LEU A 367 -31.07 4.98 -17.02
C LEU A 367 -30.70 5.12 -18.49
N LYS A 368 -31.61 4.76 -19.38
CA LYS A 368 -31.64 5.26 -20.75
C LYS A 368 -32.53 6.50 -20.78
N VAL A 369 -31.99 7.61 -21.23
CA VAL A 369 -32.68 8.89 -21.36
C VAL A 369 -32.79 9.23 -22.85
N GLU A 370 -34.00 9.39 -23.36
CA GLU A 370 -34.30 9.66 -24.77
C GLU A 370 -34.89 11.05 -24.95
N ASN A 371 -34.34 11.82 -25.89
CA ASN A 371 -34.86 13.14 -26.25
C ASN A 371 -36.06 12.99 -27.17
N SER A 372 -37.25 13.07 -26.60
CA SER A 372 -38.51 13.01 -27.35
C SER A 372 -39.04 14.39 -27.72
N GLY A 373 -38.25 15.45 -27.51
CA GLY A 373 -38.58 16.84 -27.85
C GLY A 373 -38.19 17.19 -29.29
N PHE A 374 -38.22 18.48 -29.60
CA PHE A 374 -37.89 19.04 -30.91
C PHE A 374 -36.57 19.83 -30.93
N ALA A 375 -35.93 20.03 -29.77
CA ALA A 375 -34.66 20.75 -29.65
C ALA A 375 -33.56 19.90 -28.99
N PRO A 376 -32.27 20.10 -29.36
CA PRO A 376 -31.17 19.32 -28.83
C PRO A 376 -30.79 19.73 -27.40
N TRP A 377 -30.51 18.75 -26.54
CA TRP A 377 -29.95 18.98 -25.20
C TRP A 377 -28.45 19.16 -25.30
N ARG A 378 -27.92 20.31 -24.89
CA ARG A 378 -26.47 20.56 -24.92
C ARG A 378 -25.82 20.00 -23.67
N GLY A 379 -24.91 19.04 -23.80
CA GLY A 379 -24.13 18.48 -22.68
C GLY A 379 -22.96 19.36 -22.21
N ILE A 380 -22.58 20.36 -23.01
CA ILE A 380 -21.46 21.29 -22.80
C ILE A 380 -21.87 22.74 -23.07
N GLY A 381 -21.15 23.71 -22.50
CA GLY A 381 -21.39 25.16 -22.65
C GLY A 381 -21.72 25.86 -21.33
N ASP A 382 -22.30 27.07 -21.40
CA ASP A 382 -22.58 27.90 -20.21
C ASP A 382 -23.73 27.35 -19.34
N HIS A 383 -24.62 26.55 -19.94
CA HIS A 383 -25.80 25.97 -19.29
C HIS A 383 -26.04 24.52 -19.73
N PRO A 384 -25.13 23.58 -19.40
CA PRO A 384 -25.23 22.20 -19.85
C PRO A 384 -26.44 21.51 -19.22
N VAL A 385 -27.03 20.58 -19.96
CA VAL A 385 -28.08 19.69 -19.46
C VAL A 385 -27.42 18.53 -18.71
N ARG A 386 -27.90 18.24 -17.50
CA ARG A 386 -27.43 17.14 -16.64
C ARG A 386 -28.60 16.34 -16.11
N LEU A 387 -28.35 15.09 -15.73
CA LEU A 387 -29.32 14.27 -15.00
C LEU A 387 -29.11 14.46 -13.50
N GLY A 388 -30.14 14.82 -12.75
CA GLY A 388 -30.08 14.99 -11.30
C GLY A 388 -31.28 14.36 -10.60
N TYR A 389 -31.33 14.50 -9.28
CA TYR A 389 -32.44 14.00 -8.47
C TYR A 389 -32.80 14.94 -7.32
N GLN A 390 -34.00 14.73 -6.76
CA GLN A 390 -34.48 15.36 -5.55
C GLN A 390 -35.17 14.29 -4.68
N TRP A 391 -34.96 14.38 -3.37
CA TRP A 391 -35.73 13.63 -2.38
C TRP A 391 -36.99 14.41 -1.99
N ILE A 392 -38.13 13.75 -1.94
CA ILE A 392 -39.40 14.32 -1.48
C ILE A 392 -39.82 13.58 -0.21
N ASP A 393 -39.96 14.35 0.87
CA ASP A 393 -40.44 13.82 2.16
C ASP A 393 -41.96 13.57 2.13
N GLN A 394 -42.51 13.03 3.23
CA GLN A 394 -43.95 12.80 3.35
C GLN A 394 -44.79 14.09 3.39
N ALA A 395 -44.18 15.23 3.73
CA ALA A 395 -44.82 16.54 3.73
C ALA A 395 -44.79 17.23 2.36
N GLY A 396 -44.10 16.64 1.37
CA GLY A 396 -43.91 17.21 0.03
C GLY A 396 -42.72 18.16 -0.09
N THR A 397 -41.89 18.30 0.96
CA THR A 397 -40.67 19.11 0.94
C THR A 397 -39.63 18.46 0.04
N ARG A 398 -38.99 19.26 -0.81
CA ARG A 398 -37.96 18.80 -1.75
C ARG A 398 -36.57 19.07 -1.19
N HIS A 399 -35.71 18.07 -1.23
CA HIS A 399 -34.30 18.16 -0.88
C HIS A 399 -33.47 17.81 -2.12
N ALA A 400 -32.65 18.75 -2.59
CA ALA A 400 -31.84 18.54 -3.79
C ALA A 400 -30.79 17.45 -3.57
N GLY A 401 -30.63 16.56 -4.56
CA GLY A 401 -29.55 15.59 -4.61
C GLY A 401 -28.20 16.26 -4.85
N ARG A 402 -27.13 15.67 -4.32
CA ARG A 402 -25.76 16.20 -4.41
C ARG A 402 -25.11 15.88 -5.76
N HIS A 403 -25.37 14.69 -6.29
CA HIS A 403 -24.76 14.21 -7.52
C HIS A 403 -25.60 14.54 -8.75
N ARG A 404 -24.91 14.89 -9.84
CA ARG A 404 -25.49 15.08 -11.16
C ARG A 404 -24.63 14.35 -12.18
N SER A 405 -25.25 13.60 -13.09
CA SER A 405 -24.55 12.92 -14.17
C SER A 405 -24.43 13.84 -15.37
N ALA A 406 -23.20 14.04 -15.83
CA ALA A 406 -22.94 14.79 -17.05
C ALA A 406 -23.46 14.02 -18.27
N ILE A 407 -23.94 14.76 -19.27
CA ILE A 407 -24.20 14.22 -20.60
C ILE A 407 -22.94 14.51 -21.43
N PRO A 408 -22.16 13.49 -21.83
CA PRO A 408 -20.84 13.68 -22.45
C PRO A 408 -20.89 14.37 -23.83
N GLN A 409 -22.03 14.30 -24.51
CA GLN A 409 -22.26 14.92 -25.81
C GLN A 409 -23.69 15.46 -25.91
N SER A 410 -23.95 16.38 -26.84
CA SER A 410 -25.31 16.85 -27.07
C SER A 410 -26.23 15.70 -27.53
N VAL A 411 -27.47 15.69 -27.08
CA VAL A 411 -28.48 14.67 -27.43
C VAL A 411 -29.55 15.32 -28.30
N HIS A 412 -29.60 14.95 -29.57
CA HIS A 412 -30.55 15.49 -30.53
C HIS A 412 -31.93 14.82 -30.42
N PRO A 413 -33.01 15.45 -30.92
CA PRO A 413 -34.33 14.83 -31.02
C PRO A 413 -34.27 13.41 -31.61
N GLY A 414 -34.89 12.45 -30.94
CA GLY A 414 -34.91 11.02 -31.29
C GLY A 414 -33.69 10.22 -30.82
N GLU A 415 -32.64 10.85 -30.30
CA GLU A 415 -31.47 10.16 -29.77
C GLU A 415 -31.68 9.76 -28.30
N SER A 416 -30.92 8.76 -27.88
CA SER A 416 -30.92 8.29 -26.49
C SER A 416 -29.51 8.05 -25.99
N ILE A 417 -29.32 8.24 -24.69
CA ILE A 417 -28.04 8.05 -24.01
C ILE A 417 -28.23 7.23 -22.73
N ARG A 418 -27.25 6.38 -22.43
CA ARG A 418 -27.18 5.68 -21.14
C ARG A 418 -26.42 6.53 -20.13
N LEU A 419 -27.02 6.75 -18.97
CA LEU A 419 -26.44 7.51 -17.86
C LEU A 419 -26.56 6.68 -16.58
N ALA A 420 -25.51 6.70 -15.77
CA ALA A 420 -25.52 6.19 -14.40
C ALA A 420 -25.59 7.38 -13.44
N LEU A 421 -26.50 7.35 -12.46
CA LEU A 421 -26.66 8.41 -11.46
C LEU A 421 -26.49 7.82 -10.06
N ARG A 422 -25.54 8.38 -9.30
CA ARG A 422 -25.34 8.07 -7.88
C ARG A 422 -26.41 8.76 -7.05
N ILE A 423 -27.08 7.98 -6.21
CA ILE A 423 -28.10 8.44 -5.28
C ILE A 423 -27.54 8.29 -3.86
N ASP A 424 -27.30 9.42 -3.20
CA ASP A 424 -26.95 9.47 -1.78
C ASP A 424 -28.19 9.42 -0.88
N PRO A 425 -28.05 8.96 0.38
CA PRO A 425 -29.13 8.93 1.34
C PRO A 425 -29.84 10.28 1.56
N PRO A 426 -31.14 10.27 1.89
CA PRO A 426 -31.89 11.45 2.28
C PRO A 426 -31.48 11.99 3.66
N PRO A 427 -31.95 13.18 4.08
CA PRO A 427 -31.58 13.79 5.36
C PRO A 427 -32.01 13.04 6.63
N ALA A 428 -32.92 12.07 6.54
CA ALA A 428 -33.41 11.26 7.66
C ALA A 428 -33.90 9.88 7.18
N PRO A 429 -33.91 8.83 8.03
CA PRO A 429 -34.52 7.54 7.69
C PRO A 429 -36.05 7.67 7.54
N GLY A 430 -36.65 6.78 6.75
CA GLY A 430 -38.09 6.75 6.49
C GLY A 430 -38.42 6.40 5.04
N MET A 431 -39.70 6.52 4.69
CA MET A 431 -40.17 6.36 3.31
C MET A 431 -40.01 7.67 2.54
N TRP A 432 -39.26 7.64 1.44
CA TRP A 432 -38.99 8.80 0.61
C TRP A 432 -39.40 8.55 -0.84
N ARG A 433 -39.86 9.60 -1.52
CA ARG A 433 -40.07 9.58 -2.96
C ARG A 433 -38.89 10.26 -3.65
N LEU A 434 -38.13 9.50 -4.43
CA LEU A 434 -37.04 9.97 -5.27
C LEU A 434 -37.61 10.50 -6.59
N GLN A 435 -37.34 11.76 -6.91
CA GLN A 435 -37.64 12.39 -8.20
C GLN A 435 -36.34 12.52 -9.01
N ILE A 436 -36.27 11.88 -10.18
CA ILE A 436 -35.12 11.94 -11.10
C ILE A 436 -35.54 12.71 -12.35
N GLU A 437 -34.73 13.67 -12.77
CA GLU A 437 -35.01 14.47 -13.96
C GLU A 437 -33.78 15.18 -14.56
N LEU A 438 -33.94 15.67 -15.78
CA LEU A 438 -32.98 16.56 -16.42
C LEU A 438 -33.07 17.98 -15.84
N VAL A 439 -31.90 18.59 -15.66
CA VAL A 439 -31.71 19.98 -15.24
C VAL A 439 -30.90 20.71 -16.30
N ARG A 440 -31.24 21.97 -16.57
CA ARG A 440 -30.35 22.87 -17.30
C ARG A 440 -29.59 23.72 -16.28
N GLU A 441 -28.29 23.50 -16.17
CA GLU A 441 -27.47 24.14 -15.14
C GLU A 441 -27.63 25.67 -15.14
N TYR A 442 -27.81 26.24 -13.95
CA TYR A 442 -28.06 27.68 -13.70
C TYR A 442 -29.35 28.26 -14.29
N ILE A 443 -30.24 27.44 -14.85
CA ILE A 443 -31.53 27.86 -15.38
C ILE A 443 -32.65 27.24 -14.55
N ASP A 444 -33.04 25.99 -14.83
CA ASP A 444 -34.13 25.32 -14.11
C ASP A 444 -34.18 23.81 -14.40
N TYR A 445 -35.00 23.11 -13.63
CA TYR A 445 -35.39 21.72 -13.83
C TYR A 445 -36.41 21.58 -14.97
N PHE A 446 -36.39 20.46 -15.69
CA PHE A 446 -37.33 20.21 -16.78
C PHE A 446 -38.78 20.16 -16.29
N SER A 447 -39.02 19.69 -15.07
CA SER A 447 -40.36 19.70 -14.45
C SER A 447 -40.96 21.09 -14.27
N THR A 448 -40.14 22.15 -14.17
CA THR A 448 -40.63 23.54 -14.12
C THR A 448 -41.31 23.95 -15.43
N TYR A 449 -40.97 23.29 -16.54
CA TYR A 449 -41.59 23.45 -17.86
C TYR A 449 -42.70 22.42 -18.15
N GLY A 450 -43.19 21.71 -17.13
CA GLY A 450 -44.31 20.75 -17.26
C GLY A 450 -43.91 19.35 -17.74
N ILE A 451 -42.61 19.06 -17.85
CA ILE A 451 -42.09 17.76 -18.30
C ILE A 451 -42.10 16.77 -17.12
N GLN A 452 -42.65 15.57 -17.32
CA GLN A 452 -42.81 14.59 -16.24
C GLN A 452 -41.46 13.98 -15.81
N PRO A 453 -41.09 14.07 -14.52
CA PRO A 453 -39.90 13.41 -13.98
C PRO A 453 -40.16 11.92 -13.71
N LEU A 454 -39.10 11.14 -13.48
CA LEU A 454 -39.19 9.75 -13.04
C LEU A 454 -39.30 9.69 -11.50
N PHE A 455 -40.32 9.01 -10.97
CA PHE A 455 -40.50 8.84 -9.53
C PHE A 455 -40.25 7.40 -9.07
N LEU A 456 -39.58 7.24 -7.94
CA LEU A 456 -39.35 5.97 -7.25
C LEU A 456 -39.64 6.13 -5.76
N ASN A 457 -40.15 5.11 -5.09
CA ASN A 457 -40.30 5.11 -3.64
C ASN A 457 -39.23 4.22 -3.03
N ILE A 458 -38.50 4.74 -2.05
CA ILE A 458 -37.38 4.05 -1.40
C ILE A 458 -37.51 4.24 0.11
N GLU A 459 -37.44 3.14 0.84
CA GLU A 459 -37.42 3.13 2.30
C GLU A 459 -35.97 3.10 2.81
N TYR A 460 -35.57 4.09 3.60
CA TYR A 460 -34.29 4.06 4.31
C TYR A 460 -34.51 3.72 5.77
N VAL A 461 -33.83 2.67 6.25
CA VAL A 461 -33.95 2.18 7.64
C VAL A 461 -32.61 2.20 8.35
N LEU A 462 -32.65 2.05 9.67
CA LEU A 462 -31.46 1.86 10.49
C LEU A 462 -31.27 0.37 10.76
N GLU A 463 -30.45 -0.31 9.96
CA GLU A 463 -30.19 -1.73 10.17
C GLU A 463 -29.28 -1.92 11.41
N PRO A 464 -29.40 -3.07 12.12
CA PRO A 464 -28.64 -3.36 13.34
C PRO A 464 -27.22 -3.90 13.08
N ALA A 465 -26.80 -4.04 11.81
CA ALA A 465 -25.48 -4.57 11.44
C ALA A 465 -24.31 -3.77 12.06
N PRO A 466 -23.17 -4.43 12.38
CA PRO A 466 -21.98 -3.75 12.87
C PRO A 466 -21.44 -2.79 11.81
N ARG A 467 -20.85 -1.68 12.26
CA ARG A 467 -20.43 -0.56 11.41
C ARG A 467 -18.95 -0.27 11.60
N ALA A 468 -18.26 0.01 10.49
CA ALA A 468 -16.86 0.40 10.46
C ALA A 468 -16.70 1.68 9.65
N VAL A 469 -15.90 2.61 10.17
CA VAL A 469 -15.51 3.82 9.44
C VAL A 469 -14.03 3.77 9.12
N ILE A 470 -13.68 4.02 7.86
CA ILE A 470 -12.29 4.19 7.43
C ILE A 470 -12.08 5.67 7.11
N LEU A 471 -11.15 6.32 7.82
CA LEU A 471 -10.71 7.69 7.55
C LEU A 471 -9.42 7.64 6.73
N SER A 472 -9.36 8.38 5.62
CA SER A 472 -8.13 8.52 4.84
C SER A 472 -7.98 9.93 4.28
N PHE A 473 -6.75 10.37 4.00
CA PHE A 473 -6.53 11.58 3.20
C PHE A 473 -7.08 11.39 1.79
N ALA A 474 -6.69 10.28 1.16
CA ALA A 474 -7.05 9.93 -0.20
C ALA A 474 -7.21 8.42 -0.32
N ILE A 475 -8.12 7.98 -1.18
CA ILE A 475 -8.18 6.59 -1.65
C ILE A 475 -7.94 6.60 -3.16
N ALA A 476 -6.80 6.04 -3.57
CA ALA A 476 -6.41 5.98 -4.97
C ALA A 476 -6.38 4.53 -5.47
N ALA A 477 -6.69 4.33 -6.74
CA ALA A 477 -6.49 3.03 -7.36
C ALA A 477 -4.99 2.83 -7.62
N HIS A 478 -4.51 1.60 -7.42
CA HIS A 478 -3.14 1.18 -7.77
C HIS A 478 -2.02 1.87 -6.96
N ASP A 479 -2.30 2.35 -5.74
CA ASP A 479 -1.26 2.74 -4.78
C ASP A 479 -1.30 1.86 -3.51
N ALA A 480 -0.25 1.92 -2.69
CA ALA A 480 -0.10 1.03 -1.53
C ALA A 480 -1.19 1.24 -0.47
N VAL A 481 -1.54 2.51 -0.18
CA VAL A 481 -2.53 2.86 0.85
C VAL A 481 -3.93 2.47 0.38
N GLY A 482 -4.28 2.76 -0.86
CA GLY A 482 -5.55 2.40 -1.48
C GLY A 482 -5.73 0.88 -1.56
N SER A 483 -4.71 0.14 -1.99
CA SER A 483 -4.72 -1.33 -1.98
C SER A 483 -4.93 -1.91 -0.57
N ASN A 484 -4.31 -1.32 0.44
CA ASN A 484 -4.50 -1.69 1.85
C ASN A 484 -5.94 -1.43 2.32
N ILE A 485 -6.49 -0.23 2.04
CA ILE A 485 -7.90 0.11 2.34
C ILE A 485 -8.85 -0.88 1.65
N LEU A 486 -8.61 -1.22 0.38
CA LEU A 486 -9.45 -2.18 -0.36
C LEU A 486 -9.45 -3.58 0.28
N ALA A 487 -8.30 -4.05 0.78
CA ALA A 487 -8.21 -5.31 1.50
C ALA A 487 -9.02 -5.26 2.81
N GLN A 488 -8.90 -4.18 3.60
CA GLN A 488 -9.67 -4.00 4.84
C GLN A 488 -11.18 -3.92 4.59
N VAL A 489 -11.61 -3.17 3.57
CA VAL A 489 -13.03 -3.04 3.18
C VAL A 489 -13.59 -4.42 2.84
N GLN A 490 -12.85 -5.23 2.08
CA GLN A 490 -13.29 -6.58 1.71
C GLN A 490 -13.35 -7.50 2.93
N ALA A 491 -12.32 -7.52 3.78
CA ALA A 491 -12.27 -8.34 4.99
C ALA A 491 -13.44 -8.03 5.95
N LEU A 492 -13.69 -6.74 6.23
CA LEU A 492 -14.78 -6.29 7.09
C LEU A 492 -16.16 -6.64 6.52
N ARG A 493 -16.35 -6.47 5.21
CA ARG A 493 -17.63 -6.83 4.56
C ARG A 493 -17.90 -8.33 4.61
N GLN A 494 -16.87 -9.16 4.47
CA GLN A 494 -16.99 -10.63 4.58
C GLN A 494 -17.41 -11.08 5.98
N THR A 495 -17.08 -10.31 7.02
CA THR A 495 -17.50 -10.56 8.41
C THR A 495 -18.81 -9.85 8.79
N GLY A 496 -19.51 -9.24 7.83
CA GLY A 496 -20.84 -8.66 8.01
C GLY A 496 -20.86 -7.18 8.42
N TYR A 497 -19.71 -6.50 8.43
CA TYR A 497 -19.67 -5.05 8.68
C TYR A 497 -20.21 -4.25 7.50
N ARG A 498 -20.97 -3.20 7.82
CA ARG A 498 -21.22 -2.09 6.90
C ARG A 498 -20.05 -1.13 7.01
N VAL A 499 -19.39 -0.85 5.89
CA VAL A 499 -18.17 -0.03 5.85
C VAL A 499 -18.46 1.30 5.17
N LEU A 500 -18.09 2.39 5.81
CA LEU A 500 -18.11 3.76 5.28
C LEU A 500 -16.68 4.29 5.19
N ILE A 501 -16.30 4.85 4.04
CA ILE A 501 -15.00 5.47 3.82
C ILE A 501 -15.19 6.99 3.76
N LEU A 502 -14.48 7.72 4.63
CA LEU A 502 -14.43 9.18 4.61
C LEU A 502 -13.05 9.61 4.12
N ALA A 503 -13.01 10.29 2.98
CA ALA A 503 -11.78 10.76 2.36
C ALA A 503 -11.86 12.23 1.93
N GLU A 504 -10.72 12.92 1.84
CA GLU A 504 -10.67 14.26 1.22
C GLU A 504 -10.61 14.15 -0.32
N TYR A 505 -10.19 12.99 -0.85
CA TYR A 505 -10.15 12.67 -2.27
C TYR A 505 -10.41 11.18 -2.53
N ALA A 506 -11.11 10.87 -3.63
CA ALA A 506 -11.33 9.51 -4.11
C ALA A 506 -11.08 9.42 -5.63
N ASP A 507 -10.33 8.41 -6.06
CA ASP A 507 -10.07 8.12 -7.47
C ASP A 507 -11.27 7.44 -8.12
N GLU A 508 -11.73 7.96 -9.26
CA GLU A 508 -12.89 7.46 -10.00
C GLU A 508 -12.69 6.05 -10.58
N ARG A 509 -11.45 5.56 -10.65
CA ARG A 509 -11.11 4.21 -11.14
C ARG A 509 -11.34 3.11 -10.09
N LEU A 510 -11.69 3.46 -8.85
CA LEU A 510 -11.97 2.49 -7.80
C LEU A 510 -13.17 1.59 -8.15
N PRO A 511 -13.24 0.37 -7.60
CA PRO A 511 -14.40 -0.49 -7.76
C PRO A 511 -15.70 0.24 -7.35
N THR A 512 -16.78 0.04 -8.12
CA THR A 512 -18.05 0.73 -7.92
C THR A 512 -18.58 0.63 -6.48
N ASP A 513 -18.50 -0.55 -5.87
CA ASP A 513 -18.96 -0.76 -4.49
C ASP A 513 -18.12 -0.02 -3.45
N THR A 514 -16.84 0.25 -3.75
CA THR A 514 -15.96 1.07 -2.91
C THR A 514 -16.30 2.54 -3.08
N LEU A 515 -16.51 3.00 -4.32
CA LEU A 515 -16.95 4.37 -4.59
C LEU A 515 -18.28 4.68 -3.88
N LEU A 516 -19.25 3.77 -3.93
CA LEU A 516 -20.55 3.90 -3.26
C LEU A 516 -20.43 3.98 -1.74
N ALA A 517 -19.45 3.29 -1.15
CA ALA A 517 -19.15 3.39 0.27
C ALA A 517 -18.27 4.59 0.63
N THR A 518 -17.77 5.36 -0.35
CA THR A 518 -16.91 6.51 -0.12
C THR A 518 -17.70 7.80 -0.14
N VAL A 519 -17.49 8.63 0.88
CA VAL A 519 -17.96 10.01 0.93
C VAL A 519 -16.74 10.93 0.93
N THR A 520 -16.63 11.73 -0.14
CA THR A 520 -15.57 12.72 -0.27
C THR A 520 -16.03 14.03 0.37
N THR A 521 -15.39 14.46 1.46
CA THR A 521 -15.79 15.67 2.18
C THR A 521 -14.64 16.27 2.99
N ARG A 522 -14.88 17.43 3.60
CA ARG A 522 -13.97 18.07 4.56
C ARG A 522 -14.61 18.10 5.94
N ARG A 523 -13.79 18.09 6.99
CA ARG A 523 -14.27 18.05 8.38
C ARG A 523 -15.31 19.14 8.69
N ASN A 524 -15.09 20.37 8.21
CA ASN A 524 -15.99 21.50 8.45
C ASN A 524 -17.35 21.38 7.73
N LEU A 525 -17.49 20.47 6.76
CA LEU A 525 -18.72 20.23 5.99
C LEU A 525 -19.45 18.95 6.41
N LEU A 526 -18.94 18.20 7.41
CA LEU A 526 -19.58 16.95 7.86
C LEU A 526 -21.00 17.13 8.38
N HIS A 527 -21.33 18.31 8.92
CA HIS A 527 -22.68 18.65 9.36
C HIS A 527 -23.72 18.61 8.23
N GLU A 528 -23.29 18.68 6.97
CA GLU A 528 -24.18 18.52 5.83
C GLU A 528 -24.50 17.03 5.53
N HIS A 529 -23.81 16.08 6.17
CA HIS A 529 -23.93 14.64 5.95
C HIS A 529 -24.48 13.92 7.20
N PRO A 530 -25.78 14.06 7.52
CA PRO A 530 -26.35 13.49 8.76
C PRO A 530 -26.27 11.95 8.81
N ALA A 531 -26.44 11.26 7.68
CA ALA A 531 -26.28 9.81 7.59
C ALA A 531 -24.86 9.33 7.91
N VAL A 532 -23.84 10.10 7.51
CA VAL A 532 -22.42 9.83 7.81
C VAL A 532 -22.15 9.99 9.30
N LEU A 533 -22.63 11.08 9.91
CA LEU A 533 -22.48 11.31 11.34
C LEU A 533 -23.15 10.21 12.17
N GLU A 534 -24.34 9.77 11.76
CA GLU A 534 -25.03 8.66 12.42
C GLU A 534 -24.30 7.33 12.23
N HIS A 535 -23.73 7.07 11.04
CA HIS A 535 -22.92 5.89 10.81
C HIS A 535 -21.68 5.87 11.72
N MET A 536 -20.98 7.00 11.82
CA MET A 536 -19.81 7.16 12.68
C MET A 536 -20.16 6.99 14.16
N ARG A 537 -21.27 7.59 14.62
CA ARG A 537 -21.73 7.46 16.01
C ARG A 537 -22.06 6.01 16.41
N ARG A 538 -22.49 5.19 15.44
CA ARG A 538 -22.82 3.77 15.64
C ARG A 538 -21.67 2.83 15.25
N ALA A 539 -20.51 3.35 14.86
CA ALA A 539 -19.38 2.53 14.46
C ALA A 539 -18.86 1.72 15.65
N ALA A 540 -18.66 0.42 15.44
CA ALA A 540 -17.93 -0.41 16.39
C ALA A 540 -16.42 -0.12 16.31
N VAL A 541 -15.93 0.19 15.11
CA VAL A 541 -14.53 0.49 14.84
C VAL A 541 -14.35 1.68 13.89
N ILE A 542 -13.35 2.51 14.17
CA ILE A 542 -12.87 3.60 13.32
C ILE A 542 -11.40 3.33 13.02
N ILE A 543 -11.06 3.18 11.73
CA ILE A 543 -9.71 2.95 11.25
C ILE A 543 -9.21 4.24 10.60
N ALA A 544 -8.15 4.82 11.12
CA ALA A 544 -7.56 6.05 10.61
C ALA A 544 -6.24 5.76 9.90
N HIS A 545 -6.25 5.79 8.56
CA HIS A 545 -5.02 5.68 7.78
C HIS A 545 -4.21 6.97 7.88
N TYR A 546 -2.96 6.88 8.30
CA TYR A 546 -2.09 8.02 8.57
C TYR A 546 -0.84 8.05 7.66
N PRO A 547 -0.99 8.28 6.34
CA PRO A 547 0.14 8.46 5.43
C PRO A 547 0.74 9.87 5.46
N LEU A 548 -0.04 10.86 5.91
CA LEU A 548 0.31 12.26 6.14
C LEU A 548 -0.84 12.92 6.93
N TYR A 549 -0.70 14.17 7.38
CA TYR A 549 -1.79 14.86 8.09
C TYR A 549 -2.94 15.32 7.16
N TYR A 550 -4.18 15.11 7.57
CA TYR A 550 -5.40 15.58 6.91
C TYR A 550 -6.50 15.87 7.94
N ASP A 551 -7.45 16.75 7.65
CA ASP A 551 -8.32 17.31 8.69
C ASP A 551 -9.33 16.29 9.23
N LEU A 552 -9.74 15.31 8.41
CA LEU A 552 -10.65 14.25 8.83
C LEU A 552 -10.05 13.34 9.90
N VAL A 553 -8.72 13.20 10.00
CA VAL A 553 -8.10 12.32 11.00
C VAL A 553 -8.41 12.78 12.42
N GLU A 554 -8.61 14.08 12.65
CA GLU A 554 -8.90 14.60 13.99
C GLU A 554 -10.25 14.12 14.55
N LEU A 555 -11.10 13.51 13.72
CA LEU A 555 -12.36 12.89 14.14
C LEU A 555 -12.17 11.76 15.15
N ILE A 556 -10.99 11.12 15.19
CA ILE A 556 -10.67 10.10 16.19
C ILE A 556 -10.76 10.64 17.62
N ARG A 557 -10.55 11.95 17.83
CA ARG A 557 -10.70 12.60 19.15
C ARG A 557 -12.12 12.59 19.66
N SER A 558 -13.08 12.42 18.77
CA SER A 558 -14.53 12.41 19.02
C SER A 558 -15.15 11.05 18.71
N ALA A 559 -14.34 9.98 18.69
CA ALA A 559 -14.80 8.61 18.39
C ALA A 559 -15.76 8.04 19.45
N GLY A 560 -15.83 8.66 20.64
CA GLY A 560 -16.72 8.26 21.72
C GLY A 560 -16.44 6.83 22.17
N ASP A 561 -17.38 5.94 21.84
CA ASP A 561 -17.47 4.56 22.32
C ASP A 561 -16.90 3.52 21.32
N SER A 562 -16.45 3.99 20.16
CA SER A 562 -15.86 3.17 19.10
C SER A 562 -14.43 2.79 19.41
N VAL A 563 -14.01 1.59 18.98
CA VAL A 563 -12.60 1.22 18.93
C VAL A 563 -11.89 2.06 17.87
N VAL A 564 -10.79 2.71 18.22
CA VAL A 564 -9.97 3.46 17.27
C VAL A 564 -8.69 2.69 16.92
N ILE A 565 -8.47 2.45 15.64
CA ILE A 565 -7.22 1.87 15.11
C ILE A 565 -6.51 2.92 14.29
N LEU A 566 -5.27 3.28 14.67
CA LEU A 566 -4.41 4.14 13.85
C LEU A 566 -3.55 3.26 12.93
N ASP A 567 -3.80 3.31 11.63
CA ASP A 567 -3.05 2.56 10.62
C ASP A 567 -1.95 3.47 10.03
N TYR A 568 -0.69 3.28 10.46
CA TYR A 568 0.41 4.19 10.18
C TYR A 568 1.32 3.72 9.04
N HIS A 569 1.48 4.57 8.01
CA HIS A 569 2.16 4.22 6.76
C HIS A 569 3.62 4.72 6.67
N GLY A 570 4.12 5.42 7.69
CA GLY A 570 5.43 6.08 7.68
C GLY A 570 5.41 7.38 6.88
N ILE A 571 5.56 8.52 7.57
CA ILE A 571 5.57 9.84 6.92
C ILE A 571 6.99 10.11 6.44
N THR A 572 7.15 10.35 5.13
CA THR A 572 8.46 10.68 4.58
C THR A 572 9.01 11.96 5.25
N PRO A 573 10.27 11.98 5.71
CA PRO A 573 10.86 13.20 6.28
C PRO A 573 10.81 14.39 5.28
N PRO A 574 10.40 15.59 5.72
CA PRO A 574 10.25 16.75 4.85
C PRO A 574 11.55 17.16 4.14
N GLU A 575 12.70 16.92 4.78
CA GLU A 575 14.04 17.29 4.29
C GLU A 575 14.41 16.54 3.01
N ILE A 576 13.94 15.29 2.85
CA ILE A 576 14.25 14.44 1.70
C ILE A 576 13.21 14.50 0.58
N TRP A 577 12.06 15.13 0.83
CA TRP A 577 11.00 15.34 -0.16
C TRP A 577 11.24 16.60 -0.99
N GLY A 578 11.77 17.66 -0.36
CA GLY A 578 11.98 18.98 -0.95
C GLY A 578 10.82 19.96 -0.69
N ILE A 579 11.11 21.25 -0.75
CA ILE A 579 10.19 22.37 -0.44
C ILE A 579 9.37 22.87 -1.65
N GLU A 580 9.44 22.16 -2.78
CA GLU A 580 8.86 22.59 -4.06
C GLU A 580 7.34 22.75 -3.98
N THR A 581 6.66 22.00 -3.10
CA THR A 581 5.22 22.18 -2.77
C THR A 581 5.01 22.34 -1.27
N VAL A 582 4.79 23.56 -0.81
CA VAL A 582 4.57 23.85 0.61
C VAL A 582 3.31 23.23 1.17
N TYR A 583 2.30 23.01 0.32
CA TYR A 583 1.11 22.26 0.70
C TYR A 583 1.43 20.85 1.22
N TYR A 584 2.25 20.06 0.49
CA TYR A 584 2.65 18.73 0.96
C TYR A 584 3.66 18.82 2.10
N TYR A 585 4.66 19.69 1.98
CA TYR A 585 5.69 19.88 3.00
C TYR A 585 5.07 20.16 4.38
N SER A 586 4.10 21.07 4.45
CA SER A 586 3.42 21.42 5.72
C SER A 586 2.56 20.30 6.27
N ARG A 587 1.91 19.50 5.43
CA ARG A 587 1.18 18.30 5.88
C ARG A 587 2.12 17.21 6.36
N MET A 588 3.32 17.09 5.81
CA MET A 588 4.35 16.15 6.26
C MET A 588 4.91 16.57 7.62
N VAL A 589 5.33 17.84 7.75
CA VAL A 589 5.75 18.44 9.03
C VAL A 589 4.65 18.28 10.07
N ARG A 590 3.42 18.72 9.74
CA ARG A 590 2.27 18.62 10.64
C ARG A 590 2.00 17.17 11.01
N GLY A 591 2.05 16.25 10.06
CA GLY A 591 1.86 14.82 10.31
C GLY A 591 2.88 14.23 11.27
N ILE A 592 4.16 14.57 11.12
CA ILE A 592 5.20 14.14 12.07
C ILE A 592 4.93 14.73 13.46
N THR A 593 4.66 16.03 13.56
CA THR A 593 4.38 16.69 14.86
C THR A 593 3.07 16.22 15.51
N MET A 594 2.08 15.84 14.71
CA MET A 594 0.76 15.39 15.15
C MET A 594 0.67 13.85 15.25
N LEU A 595 1.77 13.13 15.16
CA LEU A 595 1.78 11.68 15.42
C LEU A 595 1.34 11.36 16.87
N SER A 596 1.38 12.35 17.76
CA SER A 596 0.74 12.31 19.09
C SER A 596 -0.76 12.04 19.06
N LEU A 597 -1.43 12.13 17.91
CA LEU A 597 -2.79 11.64 17.72
C LEU A 597 -2.95 10.14 18.01
N ALA A 598 -1.86 9.36 17.97
CA ALA A 598 -1.84 7.96 18.39
C ALA A 598 -2.32 7.74 19.84
N GLN A 599 -2.28 8.76 20.70
CA GLN A 599 -2.82 8.70 22.06
C GLN A 599 -4.34 8.44 22.12
N TYR A 600 -5.05 8.74 21.02
CA TYR A 600 -6.49 8.52 20.91
C TYR A 600 -6.83 7.16 20.30
N ALA A 601 -5.82 6.36 19.94
CA ALA A 601 -6.02 5.03 19.38
C ALA A 601 -6.03 3.97 20.48
N ASP A 602 -6.95 3.01 20.37
CA ASP A 602 -6.94 1.79 21.19
C ASP A 602 -5.80 0.87 20.76
N TYR A 603 -5.56 0.78 19.44
CA TYR A 603 -4.47 0.01 18.84
C TYR A 603 -3.87 0.79 17.65
N ALA A 604 -2.64 0.47 17.29
CA ALA A 604 -2.03 0.98 16.07
C ALA A 604 -1.44 -0.14 15.22
N ILE A 605 -1.47 0.04 13.90
CA ILE A 605 -0.83 -0.84 12.94
C ILE A 605 0.41 -0.11 12.41
N GLY A 606 1.56 -0.77 12.48
CA GLY A 606 2.73 -0.42 11.68
C GLY A 606 2.97 -1.47 10.61
N HIS A 607 3.34 -1.06 9.40
CA HIS A 607 3.60 -1.99 8.29
C HIS A 607 5.03 -2.55 8.25
N SER A 608 5.90 -2.07 9.14
CA SER A 608 7.30 -2.49 9.30
C SER A 608 7.80 -2.19 10.70
N PHE A 609 8.91 -2.79 11.11
CA PHE A 609 9.62 -2.47 12.35
C PHE A 609 9.96 -0.98 12.44
N LEU A 610 10.28 -0.32 11.31
CA LEU A 610 10.50 1.12 11.27
C LEU A 610 9.25 1.88 11.74
N THR A 611 8.11 1.62 11.10
CA THR A 611 6.86 2.34 11.43
C THR A 611 6.36 2.03 12.83
N CYS A 612 6.54 0.79 13.33
CA CYS A 612 6.27 0.45 14.72
C CYS A 612 7.20 1.21 15.67
N ALA A 613 8.51 1.30 15.36
CA ALA A 613 9.47 2.03 16.17
C ALA A 613 9.18 3.53 16.21
N GLU A 614 8.74 4.13 15.10
CA GLU A 614 8.30 5.53 15.03
C GLU A 614 7.08 5.78 15.94
N LEU A 615 6.10 4.87 15.96
CA LEU A 615 4.97 4.93 16.89
C LEU A 615 5.41 4.77 18.35
N ILE A 616 6.28 3.80 18.66
CA ILE A 616 6.83 3.59 20.01
C ILE A 616 7.59 4.84 20.49
N ALA A 617 8.37 5.46 19.61
CA ALA A 617 9.17 6.64 19.92
C ALA A 617 8.33 7.86 20.33
N THR A 618 7.05 7.90 19.98
CA THR A 618 6.14 8.96 20.45
C THR A 618 5.90 8.92 21.96
N GLY A 619 5.98 7.74 22.57
CA GLY A 619 5.66 7.50 23.99
C GLY A 619 4.19 7.70 24.36
N VAL A 620 3.28 7.86 23.39
CA VAL A 620 1.85 8.15 23.66
C VAL A 620 0.93 6.94 23.52
N ILE A 621 1.41 5.83 22.97
CA ILE A 621 0.69 4.56 22.85
C ILE A 621 1.55 3.44 23.43
N ASP A 622 0.89 2.50 24.13
CA ASP A 622 1.54 1.33 24.72
C ASP A 622 2.13 0.42 23.61
N PRO A 623 3.43 0.05 23.66
CA PRO A 623 4.02 -0.87 22.69
C PRO A 623 3.27 -2.20 22.52
N GLU A 624 2.61 -2.71 23.56
CA GLU A 624 1.81 -3.95 23.46
C GLU A 624 0.52 -3.79 22.63
N ARG A 625 0.15 -2.55 22.29
CA ARG A 625 -1.02 -2.21 21.45
C ARG A 625 -0.62 -1.81 20.02
N ILE A 626 0.66 -1.96 19.67
CA ILE A 626 1.16 -1.74 18.31
C ILE A 626 1.37 -3.11 17.67
N GLU A 627 0.64 -3.38 16.59
CA GLU A 627 0.76 -4.61 15.82
C GLU A 627 1.52 -4.35 14.52
N GLN A 628 2.45 -5.24 14.19
CA GLN A 628 3.15 -5.20 12.91
C GLN A 628 2.38 -6.03 11.88
N ILE A 629 1.69 -5.36 10.96
CA ILE A 629 0.92 -6.02 9.89
C ILE A 629 1.41 -5.48 8.55
N PRO A 630 2.28 -6.20 7.79
CA PRO A 630 2.78 -5.75 6.50
C PRO A 630 1.68 -5.49 5.48
N CYS A 631 1.86 -4.54 4.54
CA CYS A 631 0.85 -4.29 3.52
C CYS A 631 0.59 -5.53 2.63
N PRO A 632 -0.66 -5.79 2.22
CA PRO A 632 -1.01 -6.95 1.43
C PRO A 632 -0.59 -6.79 -0.04
N ILE A 633 0.09 -7.79 -0.60
CA ILE A 633 0.28 -7.89 -2.06
C ILE A 633 -0.88 -8.63 -2.73
N ALA A 634 -1.34 -8.08 -3.87
CA ALA A 634 -2.37 -8.71 -4.69
C ALA A 634 -1.82 -9.91 -5.50
N ALA A 635 -0.53 -9.88 -5.84
CA ALA A 635 0.10 -10.92 -6.63
C ALA A 635 0.23 -12.23 -5.84
N HIS A 636 -0.31 -13.32 -6.39
CA HIS A 636 -0.06 -14.66 -5.84
C HIS A 636 1.40 -15.07 -6.11
N PRO A 637 2.19 -15.46 -5.08
CA PRO A 637 3.56 -15.90 -5.28
C PRO A 637 3.66 -17.07 -6.28
N THR A 638 4.41 -16.87 -7.36
CA THR A 638 4.65 -17.85 -8.42
C THR A 638 5.89 -17.47 -9.24
N LEU A 639 6.52 -18.44 -9.90
CA LEU A 639 7.59 -18.17 -10.84
C LEU A 639 7.01 -17.65 -12.17
N ALA A 640 7.27 -16.38 -12.47
CA ALA A 640 6.79 -15.74 -13.68
C ALA A 640 7.41 -16.37 -14.94
N GLY A 641 6.57 -16.88 -15.85
CA GLY A 641 6.99 -17.23 -17.20
C GLY A 641 7.38 -16.00 -18.04
N PRO A 642 7.74 -16.19 -19.33
CA PRO A 642 8.13 -15.08 -20.20
C PRO A 642 7.00 -14.03 -20.31
N PRO A 643 7.34 -12.75 -20.55
CA PRO A 643 6.37 -11.69 -20.79
C PRO A 643 5.67 -11.86 -22.15
N ALA A 644 4.53 -11.19 -22.31
CA ALA A 644 3.81 -11.10 -23.57
C ALA A 644 4.68 -10.43 -24.68
N PRO A 645 4.73 -10.98 -25.91
CA PRO A 645 5.53 -10.43 -27.01
C PRO A 645 5.26 -8.95 -27.31
N GLU A 646 4.00 -8.52 -27.16
CA GLU A 646 3.52 -7.17 -27.42
C GLU A 646 4.19 -6.17 -26.47
N ILE A 647 4.38 -6.54 -25.21
CA ILE A 647 5.05 -5.71 -24.18
C ILE A 647 6.54 -5.58 -24.48
N VAL A 648 7.17 -6.68 -24.93
CA VAL A 648 8.58 -6.67 -25.34
C VAL A 648 8.79 -5.73 -26.52
N GLU A 649 7.88 -5.72 -27.48
CA GLU A 649 7.92 -4.83 -28.65
C GLU A 649 7.64 -3.36 -28.26
N GLN A 650 6.55 -3.12 -27.51
CA GLN A 650 6.11 -1.79 -27.09
C GLN A 650 7.22 -0.99 -26.40
N PHE A 651 7.98 -1.63 -25.50
CA PHE A 651 9.04 -0.96 -24.73
C PHE A 651 10.45 -1.21 -25.29
N GLY A 652 10.59 -1.94 -26.40
CA GLY A 652 11.89 -2.22 -27.03
C GLY A 652 12.81 -3.07 -26.17
N LEU A 653 12.27 -4.07 -25.46
CA LEU A 653 12.98 -4.89 -24.48
C LEU A 653 13.65 -6.12 -25.10
N ARG A 654 13.53 -6.29 -26.42
CA ARG A 654 14.05 -7.47 -27.14
C ARG A 654 15.57 -7.56 -26.96
N HIS A 655 16.05 -8.71 -26.50
CA HIS A 655 17.47 -8.98 -26.23
C HIS A 655 18.12 -7.99 -25.23
N GLN A 656 17.35 -7.49 -24.25
CA GLN A 656 17.85 -6.62 -23.18
C GLN A 656 17.67 -7.29 -21.80
N HIS A 657 18.63 -7.07 -20.91
CA HIS A 657 18.44 -7.27 -19.48
C HIS A 657 17.66 -6.08 -18.91
N VAL A 658 16.47 -6.34 -18.38
CA VAL A 658 15.58 -5.30 -17.88
C VAL A 658 15.76 -5.09 -16.38
N LEU A 659 16.18 -3.89 -15.98
CA LEU A 659 16.15 -3.41 -14.60
C LEU A 659 14.84 -2.63 -14.42
N LEU A 660 13.99 -3.08 -13.50
CA LEU A 660 12.68 -2.48 -13.29
C LEU A 660 12.65 -1.65 -12.00
N TYR A 661 12.15 -0.42 -12.10
CA TYR A 661 11.72 0.38 -10.96
C TYR A 661 10.24 0.68 -11.10
N VAL A 662 9.49 0.58 -10.00
CA VAL A 662 8.07 0.92 -9.92
C VAL A 662 7.85 1.82 -8.71
N GLY A 663 7.25 3.00 -8.93
CA GLY A 663 6.90 3.94 -7.88
C GLY A 663 6.81 5.37 -8.38
N ARG A 664 6.32 6.29 -7.54
CA ARG A 664 6.23 7.73 -7.87
C ARG A 664 7.60 8.26 -8.33
N ILE A 665 7.63 9.12 -9.35
CA ILE A 665 8.86 9.78 -9.81
C ILE A 665 9.17 10.97 -8.88
N ALA A 666 9.53 10.68 -7.64
CA ALA A 666 9.77 11.66 -6.59
C ALA A 666 11.25 11.69 -6.17
N ARG A 667 11.74 12.86 -5.71
CA ARG A 667 13.15 13.04 -5.30
C ARG A 667 13.58 12.09 -4.18
N SER A 668 12.69 11.83 -3.22
CA SER A 668 12.91 10.87 -2.11
C SER A 668 13.17 9.44 -2.59
N LYS A 669 12.82 9.10 -3.85
CA LYS A 669 13.05 7.80 -4.47
C LYS A 669 14.41 7.69 -5.17
N ARG A 670 15.15 8.81 -5.29
CA ARG A 670 16.50 8.92 -5.85
C ARG A 670 16.74 8.17 -7.16
N ILE A 671 15.75 8.16 -8.04
CA ILE A 671 15.84 7.50 -9.36
C ILE A 671 17.07 7.96 -10.17
N HIS A 672 17.54 9.19 -9.99
CA HIS A 672 18.79 9.68 -10.59
C HIS A 672 20.01 8.79 -10.26
N MET A 673 20.06 8.16 -9.08
CA MET A 673 21.14 7.23 -8.71
C MET A 673 21.14 5.97 -9.57
N LEU A 674 19.95 5.47 -9.93
CA LEU A 674 19.81 4.33 -10.84
C LEU A 674 20.37 4.67 -12.22
N VAL A 675 20.09 5.88 -12.71
CA VAL A 675 20.65 6.40 -13.97
C VAL A 675 22.16 6.60 -13.86
N GLN A 676 22.65 7.12 -12.73
CA GLN A 676 24.08 7.34 -12.49
C GLN A 676 24.89 6.04 -12.43
N ALA A 677 24.26 4.91 -12.07
CA ALA A 677 24.90 3.59 -12.07
C ALA A 677 25.04 2.98 -13.48
N LEU A 678 24.22 3.42 -14.45
CA LEU A 678 24.17 2.82 -15.78
C LEU A 678 25.51 2.82 -16.53
N PRO A 679 26.34 3.87 -16.51
CA PRO A 679 27.64 3.82 -17.21
C PRO A 679 28.53 2.67 -16.75
N ILE A 680 28.55 2.37 -15.45
CA ILE A 680 29.32 1.26 -14.88
C ILE A 680 28.70 -0.08 -15.32
N ILE A 681 27.37 -0.20 -15.23
CA ILE A 681 26.66 -1.43 -15.63
C ILE A 681 26.86 -1.71 -17.13
N LEU A 682 26.66 -0.70 -17.99
CA LEU A 682 26.76 -0.81 -19.45
C LEU A 682 28.19 -1.11 -19.93
N SER A 683 29.21 -0.72 -19.16
CA SER A 683 30.60 -1.06 -19.47
C SER A 683 30.88 -2.58 -19.42
N ARG A 684 30.07 -3.32 -18.67
CA ARG A 684 30.17 -4.78 -18.50
C ARG A 684 29.03 -5.54 -19.18
N HIS A 685 27.83 -4.98 -19.14
CA HIS A 685 26.58 -5.52 -19.64
C HIS A 685 25.92 -4.50 -20.57
N SER A 686 26.40 -4.40 -21.81
CA SER A 686 25.99 -3.35 -22.76
C SER A 686 24.54 -3.47 -23.24
N ARG A 687 23.92 -4.63 -23.05
CA ARG A 687 22.51 -4.92 -23.38
C ARG A 687 21.61 -4.83 -22.14
N THR A 688 21.67 -3.70 -21.42
CA THR A 688 20.84 -3.44 -20.23
C THR A 688 19.90 -2.26 -20.47
N MET A 689 18.65 -2.39 -20.02
CA MET A 689 17.60 -1.36 -20.11
C MET A 689 17.05 -1.07 -18.72
N LEU A 690 17.01 0.20 -18.32
CA LEU A 690 16.33 0.66 -17.11
C LEU A 690 14.92 1.13 -17.46
N VAL A 691 13.91 0.43 -16.95
CA VAL A 691 12.49 0.76 -17.13
C VAL A 691 11.95 1.38 -15.84
N LEU A 692 11.48 2.62 -15.93
CA LEU A 692 10.99 3.44 -14.84
C LEU A 692 9.47 3.60 -14.98
N VAL A 693 8.73 2.88 -14.14
CA VAL A 693 7.25 2.91 -14.11
C VAL A 693 6.78 3.77 -12.95
N GLY A 694 5.92 4.75 -13.22
CA GLY A 694 5.43 5.64 -12.18
C GLY A 694 4.78 6.94 -12.65
N ASP A 695 3.93 7.52 -11.82
CA ASP A 695 3.30 8.81 -12.12
C ASP A 695 4.29 9.97 -12.00
N TYR A 696 4.35 10.78 -13.05
CA TYR A 696 5.02 12.08 -13.09
C TYR A 696 4.13 13.20 -13.68
N ARG A 697 2.83 12.95 -13.86
CA ARG A 697 1.88 13.94 -14.38
C ARG A 697 1.71 15.14 -13.43
N PRO A 698 1.63 14.97 -12.10
CA PRO A 698 1.62 16.10 -11.17
C PRO A 698 2.83 17.01 -11.39
N SER A 699 2.63 18.32 -11.34
CA SER A 699 3.70 19.32 -11.59
C SER A 699 4.93 19.10 -10.70
N ILE A 700 4.72 18.65 -9.46
CA ILE A 700 5.78 18.33 -8.50
C ILE A 700 6.74 17.22 -8.96
N TYR A 701 6.25 16.21 -9.66
CA TYR A 701 7.08 15.09 -10.12
C TYR A 701 7.61 15.33 -11.53
N ARG A 702 6.90 16.12 -12.33
CA ARG A 702 7.25 16.40 -13.72
C ARG A 702 8.63 17.04 -13.86
N GLN A 703 8.95 18.00 -12.99
CA GLN A 703 10.25 18.67 -13.00
C GLN A 703 11.39 17.66 -12.77
N TYR A 704 11.24 16.79 -11.77
CA TYR A 704 12.25 15.77 -11.48
C TYR A 704 12.36 14.72 -12.59
N ALA A 705 11.27 14.35 -13.25
CA ALA A 705 11.32 13.50 -14.44
C ALA A 705 12.17 14.12 -15.57
N TYR A 706 12.01 15.42 -15.85
CA TYR A 706 12.85 16.12 -16.83
C TYR A 706 14.32 16.16 -16.42
N GLU A 707 14.62 16.31 -15.14
CA GLU A 707 15.99 16.25 -14.62
C GLU A 707 16.60 14.86 -14.80
N ILE A 708 15.85 13.79 -14.55
CA ILE A 708 16.30 12.40 -14.80
C ILE A 708 16.64 12.21 -16.28
N GLU A 709 15.76 12.64 -17.19
CA GLU A 709 16.02 12.55 -18.63
C GLU A 709 17.22 13.41 -19.07
N ALA A 710 17.35 14.62 -18.54
CA ALA A 710 18.49 15.49 -18.82
C ALA A 710 19.80 14.88 -18.28
N HIS A 711 19.76 14.26 -17.11
CA HIS A 711 20.88 13.56 -16.52
C HIS A 711 21.29 12.33 -17.35
N ALA A 712 20.32 11.54 -17.82
CA ALA A 712 20.58 10.42 -18.72
C ALA A 712 21.25 10.86 -20.02
N ARG A 713 20.79 11.97 -20.62
CA ARG A 713 21.43 12.58 -21.81
C ARG A 713 22.85 13.06 -21.52
N ALA A 714 23.08 13.71 -20.37
CA ALA A 714 24.40 14.20 -19.99
C ALA A 714 25.42 13.06 -19.79
N LEU A 715 24.96 11.89 -19.34
CA LEU A 715 25.77 10.68 -19.19
C LEU A 715 25.86 9.84 -20.47
N GLY A 716 25.12 10.20 -21.53
CA GLY A 716 25.07 9.44 -22.79
C GLY A 716 24.38 8.07 -22.68
N VAL A 717 23.45 7.91 -21.74
CA VAL A 717 22.74 6.64 -21.46
C VAL A 717 21.22 6.72 -21.71
N ASP A 718 20.73 7.81 -22.31
CA ASP A 718 19.30 8.03 -22.56
C ASP A 718 18.66 6.94 -23.43
N ALA A 719 19.41 6.35 -24.36
CA ALA A 719 18.96 5.20 -25.14
C ALA A 719 18.64 3.95 -24.29
N HIS A 720 19.17 3.87 -23.06
CA HIS A 720 19.03 2.76 -22.10
C HIS A 720 18.06 3.06 -20.95
N VAL A 721 17.34 4.18 -21.00
CA VAL A 721 16.33 4.56 -19.98
C VAL A 721 14.96 4.68 -20.64
N ARG A 722 13.92 4.12 -20.02
CA ARG A 722 12.52 4.22 -20.47
C ARG A 722 11.64 4.70 -19.32
N LEU A 723 11.09 5.91 -19.44
CA LEU A 723 10.04 6.40 -18.54
C LEU A 723 8.69 6.07 -19.17
N THR A 724 7.87 5.26 -18.50
CA THR A 724 6.59 4.78 -19.06
C THR A 724 5.40 5.63 -18.66
N GLY A 725 5.51 6.35 -17.53
CA GLY A 725 4.35 6.92 -16.84
C GLY A 725 3.62 5.86 -16.01
N GLN A 726 2.38 6.16 -15.62
CA GLN A 726 1.50 5.13 -15.08
C GLN A 726 1.11 4.15 -16.19
N VAL A 727 1.09 2.87 -15.86
CA VAL A 727 0.59 1.78 -16.70
C VAL A 727 -0.53 1.06 -15.95
N ASP A 728 -1.37 0.30 -16.66
CA ASP A 728 -2.37 -0.55 -16.02
C ASP A 728 -1.76 -1.79 -15.35
N ASP A 729 -2.55 -2.47 -14.52
CA ASP A 729 -2.09 -3.64 -13.75
C ASP A 729 -1.64 -4.79 -14.66
N GLU A 730 -2.26 -4.96 -15.83
CA GLU A 730 -1.88 -6.00 -16.79
C GLU A 730 -0.50 -5.72 -17.38
N THR A 731 -0.24 -4.49 -17.82
CA THR A 731 1.06 -4.06 -18.31
C THR A 731 2.12 -4.14 -17.20
N LEU A 732 1.79 -3.71 -15.98
CA LEU A 732 2.70 -3.78 -14.83
C LEU A 732 3.10 -5.23 -14.52
N GLU A 733 2.14 -6.15 -14.51
CA GLU A 733 2.40 -7.58 -14.35
C GLU A 733 3.37 -8.08 -15.43
N GLN A 734 3.16 -7.72 -16.70
CA GLN A 734 4.07 -8.11 -17.78
C GLN A 734 5.47 -7.51 -17.65
N LEU A 735 5.60 -6.30 -17.08
CA LEU A 735 6.92 -5.69 -16.81
C LEU A 735 7.65 -6.41 -15.67
N TYR A 736 6.96 -6.83 -14.60
CA TYR A 736 7.54 -7.71 -13.58
C TYR A 736 7.97 -9.07 -14.17
N ARG A 737 7.21 -9.60 -15.13
CA ARG A 737 7.60 -10.82 -15.87
C ARG A 737 8.79 -10.58 -16.79
N ALA A 738 8.93 -9.41 -17.40
CA ALA A 738 10.04 -9.07 -18.28
C ALA A 738 11.34 -8.75 -17.54
N CYS A 739 11.26 -8.30 -16.29
CA CYS A 739 12.45 -7.84 -15.57
C CYS A 739 13.42 -8.98 -15.24
N ALA A 740 14.72 -8.70 -15.36
CA ALA A 740 15.77 -9.55 -14.82
C ALA A 740 15.87 -9.37 -13.29
N MET A 741 15.70 -8.13 -12.82
CA MET A 741 15.65 -7.82 -11.40
C MET A 741 14.90 -6.51 -11.16
N PHE A 742 14.41 -6.36 -9.95
CA PHE A 742 13.84 -5.10 -9.47
C PHE A 742 14.92 -4.27 -8.76
N VAL A 743 14.95 -2.97 -9.03
CA VAL A 743 15.93 -2.04 -8.47
C VAL A 743 15.24 -0.84 -7.84
N THR A 744 15.67 -0.42 -6.65
CA THR A 744 15.19 0.81 -6.02
C THR A 744 16.29 1.52 -5.22
N ALA A 745 16.28 2.85 -5.28
CA ALA A 745 17.21 3.73 -4.58
C ALA A 745 16.53 4.60 -3.50
N SER A 746 15.32 4.24 -3.08
CA SER A 746 14.54 5.03 -2.13
C SER A 746 15.30 5.31 -0.82
N LEU A 747 15.25 6.56 -0.34
CA LEU A 747 15.75 6.91 1.00
C LEU A 747 14.77 6.56 2.11
N HIS A 748 13.48 6.51 1.77
CA HIS A 748 12.42 6.29 2.74
C HIS A 748 11.26 5.52 2.11
N GLU A 749 10.92 4.42 2.78
CA GLU A 749 9.74 3.59 2.56
C GLU A 749 9.25 3.13 3.93
N GLY A 750 7.96 3.32 4.23
CA GLY A 750 7.33 2.72 5.42
C GLY A 750 7.09 1.22 5.23
N PHE A 751 6.75 0.81 4.02
CA PHE A 751 6.80 -0.57 3.52
C PHE A 751 6.87 -0.55 1.99
N CYS A 752 7.82 -1.27 1.38
CA CYS A 752 8.03 -1.18 -0.06
C CYS A 752 7.23 -2.25 -0.81
N MET A 753 5.97 -1.96 -1.11
CA MET A 753 5.07 -2.83 -1.87
C MET A 753 5.65 -3.36 -3.20
N PRO A 754 6.26 -2.53 -4.07
CA PRO A 754 6.86 -3.01 -5.32
C PRO A 754 7.97 -4.06 -5.16
N VAL A 755 8.73 -4.00 -4.05
CA VAL A 755 9.74 -5.02 -3.72
C VAL A 755 9.05 -6.36 -3.43
N ALA A 756 7.97 -6.35 -2.65
CA ALA A 756 7.19 -7.55 -2.34
C ALA A 756 6.52 -8.14 -3.60
N GLU A 757 6.02 -7.30 -4.50
CA GLU A 757 5.45 -7.70 -5.79
C GLU A 757 6.48 -8.35 -6.71
N ALA A 758 7.67 -7.75 -6.86
CA ALA A 758 8.77 -8.34 -7.62
C ALA A 758 9.17 -9.71 -7.05
N MET A 759 9.29 -9.81 -5.72
CA MET A 759 9.62 -11.06 -5.05
C MET A 759 8.56 -12.14 -5.29
N ALA A 760 7.28 -11.77 -5.34
CA ALA A 760 6.18 -12.69 -5.65
C ALA A 760 6.25 -13.27 -7.08
N ARG A 761 7.08 -12.71 -7.97
CA ARG A 761 7.37 -13.25 -9.30
C ARG A 761 8.70 -14.01 -9.40
N GLY A 762 9.37 -14.22 -8.26
CA GLY A 762 10.69 -14.84 -8.20
C GLY A 762 11.79 -13.94 -8.77
N ARG A 763 11.57 -12.62 -8.82
CA ARG A 763 12.56 -11.66 -9.29
C ARG A 763 13.47 -11.25 -8.13
N PRO A 764 14.80 -11.37 -8.28
CA PRO A 764 15.73 -10.82 -7.29
C PRO A 764 15.58 -9.29 -7.17
N VAL A 765 15.92 -8.77 -6.00
CA VAL A 765 15.80 -7.35 -5.67
C VAL A 765 17.16 -6.77 -5.32
N VAL A 766 17.46 -5.57 -5.82
CA VAL A 766 18.57 -4.74 -5.37
C VAL A 766 18.00 -3.43 -4.82
N ALA A 767 18.19 -3.19 -3.53
CA ALA A 767 17.58 -2.06 -2.82
C ALA A 767 18.57 -1.36 -1.88
N THR A 768 18.28 -0.13 -1.48
CA THR A 768 19.06 0.59 -0.47
C THR A 768 18.89 -0.01 0.93
N ARG A 769 19.93 0.10 1.76
CA ARG A 769 19.95 -0.42 3.14
C ARG A 769 19.40 0.59 4.17
N VAL A 770 18.31 1.28 3.87
CA VAL A 770 17.72 2.30 4.75
C VAL A 770 16.21 2.13 4.88
N ALA A 771 15.64 2.74 5.92
CA ALA A 771 14.21 2.67 6.24
C ALA A 771 13.71 1.21 6.31
N ALA A 772 12.50 0.91 5.83
CA ALA A 772 11.92 -0.43 5.89
C ALA A 772 12.47 -1.42 4.83
N LEU A 773 13.30 -0.98 3.88
CA LEU A 773 13.78 -1.83 2.78
C LEU A 773 14.57 -3.07 3.24
N PRO A 774 15.52 -2.99 4.20
CA PRO A 774 16.22 -4.17 4.71
C PRO A 774 15.28 -5.23 5.26
N GLU A 775 14.21 -4.79 5.92
CA GLU A 775 13.19 -5.68 6.45
C GLU A 775 12.34 -6.27 5.32
N THR A 776 11.79 -5.45 4.40
CA THR A 776 10.97 -5.95 3.30
C THR A 776 11.73 -7.00 2.48
N VAL A 777 12.99 -6.72 2.11
CA VAL A 777 13.86 -7.59 1.32
C VAL A 777 14.29 -8.85 2.09
N GLY A 778 14.65 -8.73 3.37
CA GLY A 778 15.18 -9.84 4.15
C GLY A 778 16.44 -10.45 3.50
N ASP A 779 16.49 -11.77 3.39
CA ASP A 779 17.59 -12.53 2.79
C ASP A 779 17.37 -12.87 1.30
N ALA A 780 16.34 -12.27 0.68
CA ALA A 780 15.91 -12.52 -0.70
C ALA A 780 16.46 -11.53 -1.74
N GLY A 781 17.27 -10.55 -1.31
CA GLY A 781 17.88 -9.56 -2.22
C GLY A 781 19.22 -9.05 -1.74
N LEU A 782 19.78 -8.11 -2.50
CA LEU A 782 21.05 -7.45 -2.20
C LEU A 782 20.81 -6.00 -1.77
N LEU A 783 21.47 -5.58 -0.68
CA LEU A 783 21.28 -4.25 -0.09
C LEU A 783 22.55 -3.41 -0.22
N PHE A 784 22.45 -2.21 -0.81
CA PHE A 784 23.57 -1.27 -1.00
C PHE A 784 23.42 0.02 -0.18
N ASP A 785 24.53 0.74 0.01
CA ASP A 785 24.54 2.04 0.70
C ASP A 785 23.87 3.15 -0.16
N PRO A 786 22.93 3.94 0.37
CA PRO A 786 22.18 4.95 -0.40
C PRO A 786 23.03 5.98 -1.15
N ASP A 787 24.27 6.25 -0.73
CA ASP A 787 25.17 7.21 -1.40
C ASP A 787 26.26 6.55 -2.25
N ASN A 788 26.20 5.23 -2.45
CA ASN A 788 27.21 4.46 -3.15
C ASN A 788 26.69 3.84 -4.46
N THR A 789 26.73 4.64 -5.53
CA THR A 789 26.35 4.20 -6.88
C THR A 789 27.21 3.05 -7.42
N ALA A 790 28.48 2.96 -7.01
CA ALA A 790 29.37 1.89 -7.45
C ALA A 790 28.98 0.53 -6.83
N ASP A 791 28.54 0.53 -5.57
CA ASP A 791 28.04 -0.66 -4.89
C ASP A 791 26.72 -1.16 -5.50
N LEU A 792 25.79 -0.25 -5.81
CA LEU A 792 24.59 -0.56 -6.61
C LEU A 792 24.97 -1.23 -7.93
N ALA A 793 25.87 -0.63 -8.71
CA ALA A 793 26.30 -1.17 -9.99
C ALA A 793 26.97 -2.56 -9.83
N ALA A 794 27.76 -2.75 -8.78
CA ALA A 794 28.42 -4.02 -8.48
C ALA A 794 27.42 -5.14 -8.16
N HIS A 795 26.38 -4.85 -7.36
CA HIS A 795 25.31 -5.81 -7.07
C HIS A 795 24.49 -6.17 -8.31
N VAL A 796 24.14 -5.18 -9.14
CA VAL A 796 23.45 -5.43 -10.41
C VAL A 796 24.31 -6.29 -11.32
N CYS A 797 25.59 -5.92 -11.55
CA CYS A 797 26.49 -6.68 -12.40
C CYS A 797 26.67 -8.11 -11.91
N ARG A 798 26.84 -8.32 -10.60
CA ARG A 798 26.99 -9.66 -10.00
C ARG A 798 25.79 -10.56 -10.29
N LEU A 799 24.57 -10.01 -10.29
CA LEU A 799 23.37 -10.77 -10.64
C LEU A 799 23.26 -11.03 -12.14
N LEU A 800 23.65 -10.06 -12.98
CA LEU A 800 23.66 -10.23 -14.43
C LEU A 800 24.72 -11.25 -14.88
N ASP A 801 25.85 -11.34 -14.19
CA ASP A 801 26.91 -12.33 -14.47
C ASP A 801 26.43 -13.78 -14.33
N ASP A 802 25.44 -14.03 -13.45
CA ASP A 802 24.85 -15.35 -13.24
C ASP A 802 23.81 -15.73 -14.30
N LEU A 803 23.34 -14.77 -15.11
CA LEU A 803 22.30 -15.01 -16.10
C LEU A 803 22.87 -15.66 -17.37
N PRO A 804 22.11 -16.56 -18.02
CA PRO A 804 22.50 -17.13 -19.31
C PRO A 804 22.58 -16.05 -20.41
N PRO A 805 23.32 -16.30 -21.50
CA PRO A 805 23.39 -15.39 -22.64
C PRO A 805 22.02 -15.03 -23.21
N LEU A 806 21.83 -13.75 -23.54
CA LEU A 806 20.58 -13.16 -24.09
C LEU A 806 20.10 -13.78 -25.41
N GLU A 807 20.96 -14.52 -26.11
CA GLU A 807 20.63 -15.24 -27.36
C GLU A 807 19.91 -16.57 -27.09
N GLU A 808 20.02 -17.10 -25.86
CA GLU A 808 19.38 -18.35 -25.41
C GLU A 808 18.17 -18.10 -24.47
N ALA A 809 18.05 -16.90 -23.87
CA ALA A 809 17.07 -16.63 -22.82
C ALA A 809 16.12 -15.46 -23.13
N SER A 810 14.88 -15.79 -23.50
CA SER A 810 13.71 -14.89 -23.35
C SER A 810 13.12 -14.92 -21.93
N ASP A 811 13.65 -15.79 -21.07
CA ASP A 811 13.16 -16.07 -19.71
C ASP A 811 14.33 -16.01 -18.71
N PRO A 812 14.40 -14.99 -17.82
CA PRO A 812 15.43 -14.89 -16.80
C PRO A 812 15.38 -16.03 -15.77
N LEU A 813 14.30 -16.81 -15.71
CA LEU A 813 14.20 -18.00 -14.85
C LEU A 813 14.80 -19.26 -15.49
N ALA A 814 15.32 -19.19 -16.72
CA ALA A 814 16.06 -20.29 -17.34
C ALA A 814 17.26 -20.75 -16.48
N VAL A 815 17.88 -19.83 -15.72
CA VAL A 815 18.95 -20.12 -14.76
C VAL A 815 18.53 -21.07 -13.62
N LEU A 816 17.22 -21.24 -13.40
CA LEU A 816 16.70 -22.21 -12.44
C LEU A 816 16.76 -23.65 -12.96
N ARG A 817 17.10 -23.88 -14.23
CA ARG A 817 17.24 -25.24 -14.79
C ARG A 817 18.63 -25.79 -14.49
N LEU A 818 18.70 -26.86 -13.71
CA LEU A 818 19.96 -27.58 -13.48
C LEU A 818 20.20 -28.60 -14.59
N ALA A 819 21.42 -28.62 -15.14
CA ALA A 819 21.91 -29.72 -15.96
C ALA A 819 22.02 -31.03 -15.13
N PRO A 820 22.10 -32.22 -15.76
CA PRO A 820 22.41 -33.46 -15.07
C PRO A 820 23.69 -33.39 -14.23
N ALA A 821 23.81 -34.29 -13.25
CA ALA A 821 25.01 -34.41 -12.42
C ALA A 821 26.24 -34.78 -13.26
N THR A 822 27.38 -34.14 -12.97
CA THR A 822 28.69 -34.40 -13.59
C THR A 822 29.53 -35.31 -12.70
N GLU A 823 30.62 -35.90 -13.23
CA GLU A 823 31.56 -36.70 -12.43
C GLU A 823 32.13 -35.93 -11.23
N GLU A 824 32.36 -34.63 -11.39
CA GLU A 824 32.83 -33.75 -10.31
C GLU A 824 31.79 -33.58 -9.20
N ASP A 825 30.50 -33.53 -9.53
CA ASP A 825 29.43 -33.48 -8.52
C ASP A 825 29.41 -34.75 -7.67
N PHE A 826 29.59 -35.92 -8.29
CA PHE A 826 29.68 -37.19 -7.58
C PHE A 826 30.94 -37.26 -6.71
N ALA A 827 32.09 -36.76 -7.19
CA ALA A 827 33.32 -36.71 -6.39
C ALA A 827 33.13 -35.83 -5.14
N ARG A 828 32.57 -34.63 -5.30
CA ARG A 828 32.24 -33.72 -4.18
C ARG A 828 31.27 -34.34 -3.17
N LEU A 829 30.33 -35.16 -3.64
CA LEU A 829 29.41 -35.89 -2.76
C LEU A 829 30.13 -36.96 -1.91
N HIS A 830 31.19 -37.59 -2.42
CA HIS A 830 32.01 -38.54 -1.66
C HIS A 830 32.96 -37.85 -0.66
N GLU A 831 33.39 -36.62 -0.94
CA GLU A 831 34.29 -35.85 -0.07
C GLU A 831 33.60 -35.27 1.18
N ARG A 832 32.28 -35.15 1.16
CA ARG A 832 31.48 -34.52 2.23
C ARG A 832 30.47 -35.49 2.83
N LYS A 833 29.98 -35.16 4.02
CA LYS A 833 28.97 -35.96 4.72
C LYS A 833 27.58 -35.79 4.09
N ILE A 834 26.76 -36.84 4.11
CA ILE A 834 25.32 -36.75 3.85
C ILE A 834 24.60 -36.83 5.20
N GLY A 835 23.90 -35.77 5.58
CA GLY A 835 23.15 -35.72 6.82
C GLY A 835 21.72 -36.22 6.61
N ILE A 836 21.21 -37.14 7.42
CA ILE A 836 19.81 -37.52 7.45
C ILE A 836 19.17 -36.88 8.67
N VAL A 837 18.26 -35.91 8.47
CA VAL A 837 17.56 -35.26 9.57
C VAL A 837 16.16 -35.85 9.67
N THR A 838 15.90 -36.56 10.77
CA THR A 838 14.61 -37.19 11.04
C THR A 838 14.29 -37.11 12.52
N PRO A 839 13.02 -36.95 12.93
CA PRO A 839 12.64 -36.90 14.34
C PRO A 839 13.14 -38.13 15.10
N ARG A 840 13.09 -39.30 14.46
CA ARG A 840 13.43 -40.61 15.05
C ARG A 840 14.20 -41.46 14.04
N TYR A 841 15.16 -42.23 14.53
CA TYR A 841 15.96 -43.18 13.74
C TYR A 841 16.34 -44.38 14.61
N GLY A 842 16.38 -45.58 14.04
CA GLY A 842 16.77 -46.81 14.74
C GLY A 842 15.96 -48.03 14.30
N VAL A 843 16.40 -49.25 14.65
CA VAL A 843 15.74 -50.51 14.27
C VAL A 843 14.34 -50.65 14.87
N ASP A 844 14.15 -50.17 16.09
CA ASP A 844 12.90 -50.25 16.86
C ASP A 844 11.91 -49.11 16.56
N VAL A 845 12.26 -48.19 15.65
CA VAL A 845 11.39 -47.08 15.25
C VAL A 845 10.38 -47.55 14.21
N LEU A 846 9.10 -47.47 14.56
CA LEU A 846 7.98 -47.86 13.71
C LEU A 846 7.47 -46.65 12.92
N GLY A 847 7.64 -46.69 11.59
CA GLY A 847 7.15 -45.66 10.69
C GLY A 847 7.61 -45.84 9.25
N GLY A 848 6.74 -45.55 8.29
CA GLY A 848 7.03 -45.72 6.86
C GLY A 848 8.11 -44.75 6.36
N ALA A 849 8.03 -43.49 6.79
CA ALA A 849 9.01 -42.46 6.45
C ALA A 849 10.40 -42.77 7.06
N GLU A 850 10.43 -43.12 8.35
CA GLU A 850 11.66 -43.46 9.08
C GLU A 850 12.30 -44.75 8.54
N SER A 851 11.50 -45.77 8.23
CA SER A 851 12.01 -47.02 7.64
C SER A 851 12.54 -46.81 6.23
N GLY A 852 11.84 -46.00 5.43
CA GLY A 852 12.23 -45.68 4.07
C GLY A 852 13.54 -44.91 4.00
N ILE A 853 13.69 -43.85 4.81
CA ILE A 853 14.92 -43.05 4.83
C ILE A 853 16.10 -43.80 5.46
N ARG A 854 15.86 -44.69 6.43
CA ARG A 854 16.89 -45.60 6.95
C ARG A 854 17.42 -46.51 5.85
N GLY A 855 16.54 -47.04 5.00
CA GLY A 855 16.94 -47.82 3.82
C GLY A 855 17.85 -47.04 2.89
N TRP A 856 17.53 -45.77 2.60
CA TRP A 856 18.40 -44.90 1.81
C TRP A 856 19.76 -44.69 2.47
N ALA A 857 19.77 -44.36 3.77
CA ALA A 857 21.00 -44.10 4.53
C ALA A 857 21.95 -45.30 4.51
N GLU A 858 21.44 -46.50 4.76
CA GLU A 858 22.21 -47.74 4.76
C GLU A 858 22.75 -48.09 3.37
N GLN A 859 21.94 -47.90 2.31
CA GLN A 859 22.39 -48.17 0.94
C GLN A 859 23.43 -47.16 0.45
N LEU A 860 23.29 -45.87 0.81
CA LEU A 860 24.31 -44.87 0.54
C LEU A 860 25.61 -45.17 1.30
N ALA A 861 25.53 -45.53 2.59
CA ALA A 861 26.71 -45.95 3.36
C ALA A 861 27.39 -47.18 2.73
N ALA A 862 26.61 -48.17 2.27
CA ALA A 862 27.13 -49.36 1.57
C ALA A 862 27.80 -49.03 0.22
N ARG A 863 27.43 -47.92 -0.43
CA ARG A 863 28.08 -47.42 -1.66
C ARG A 863 29.37 -46.64 -1.39
N GLY A 864 29.71 -46.38 -0.12
CA GLY A 864 30.94 -45.70 0.29
C GLY A 864 30.77 -44.23 0.66
N TYR A 865 29.54 -43.71 0.73
CA TYR A 865 29.30 -42.34 1.21
C TYR A 865 29.39 -42.27 2.74
N THR A 866 29.87 -41.14 3.27
CA THR A 866 29.84 -40.89 4.72
C THR A 866 28.46 -40.37 5.11
N VAL A 867 27.64 -41.19 5.79
CA VAL A 867 26.26 -40.86 6.15
C VAL A 867 26.11 -40.70 7.67
N GLU A 868 25.48 -39.61 8.09
CA GLU A 868 25.18 -39.34 9.50
C GLU A 868 23.69 -39.04 9.72
N ALA A 869 23.00 -39.81 10.54
CA ALA A 869 21.63 -39.56 10.96
C ALA A 869 21.61 -38.62 12.17
N LEU A 870 21.14 -37.39 11.97
CA LEU A 870 20.93 -36.38 13.00
C LEU A 870 19.47 -36.48 13.47
N THR A 871 19.27 -36.98 14.69
CA THR A 871 17.94 -37.33 15.19
C THR A 871 17.77 -36.98 16.67
N THR A 872 16.56 -37.14 17.20
CA THR A 872 16.32 -36.93 18.62
C THR A 872 16.51 -38.20 19.44
N THR A 873 16.49 -38.06 20.75
CA THR A 873 16.48 -39.11 21.76
C THR A 873 15.13 -39.83 21.88
N THR A 874 14.07 -39.34 21.22
CA THR A 874 12.77 -40.03 21.22
C THR A 874 12.72 -41.20 20.24
N ILE A 875 11.92 -42.21 20.57
CA ILE A 875 11.56 -43.32 19.68
C ILE A 875 10.04 -43.45 19.53
N ASP A 876 9.25 -42.79 20.39
CA ASP A 876 7.79 -42.85 20.42
C ASP A 876 7.17 -41.69 19.62
N MET A 877 6.01 -41.92 18.99
CA MET A 877 5.33 -40.92 18.15
C MET A 877 4.45 -39.95 18.92
N VAL A 878 3.98 -40.38 20.09
CA VAL A 878 3.00 -39.69 20.93
C VAL A 878 3.71 -39.02 22.12
N ASN A 879 4.63 -39.76 22.74
CA ASN A 879 5.47 -39.25 23.81
C ASN A 879 6.80 -38.76 23.24
N TRP A 880 7.06 -37.46 23.30
CA TRP A 880 8.27 -36.85 22.74
C TRP A 880 9.43 -36.73 23.73
N GLY A 881 9.31 -37.32 24.92
CA GLY A 881 10.39 -37.35 25.90
C GLY A 881 11.62 -38.13 25.43
N ASP A 882 12.70 -38.03 26.21
CA ASP A 882 13.92 -38.80 25.99
C ASP A 882 13.68 -40.28 26.32
N HIS A 883 13.81 -41.16 25.32
CA HIS A 883 13.73 -42.61 25.48
C HIS A 883 15.09 -43.29 25.41
N THR A 884 16.05 -42.60 24.80
CA THR A 884 17.45 -43.03 24.62
C THR A 884 18.39 -41.94 25.13
N SER A 885 19.65 -42.27 25.36
CA SER A 885 20.65 -41.28 25.77
C SER A 885 21.13 -40.46 24.57
N PRO A 886 21.39 -39.15 24.73
CA PRO A 886 22.07 -38.35 23.72
C PRO A 886 23.48 -38.92 23.46
N GLY A 887 23.99 -38.76 22.25
CA GLY A 887 25.32 -39.25 21.91
C GLY A 887 25.45 -39.75 20.48
N VAL A 888 26.55 -40.45 20.22
CA VAL A 888 26.87 -41.00 18.90
C VAL A 888 26.88 -42.54 18.98
N GLU A 889 26.16 -43.17 18.07
CA GLU A 889 26.11 -44.62 17.88
C GLU A 889 26.32 -44.97 16.39
N HIS A 890 26.51 -46.24 16.06
CA HIS A 890 26.71 -46.70 14.69
C HIS A 890 25.78 -47.86 14.38
N LEU A 891 25.10 -47.80 13.23
CA LEU A 891 24.18 -48.83 12.76
C LEU A 891 24.35 -49.02 11.25
N ASN A 892 24.69 -50.23 10.81
CA ASN A 892 24.76 -50.61 9.40
C ASN A 892 25.57 -49.62 8.51
N GLY A 893 26.69 -49.11 9.03
CA GLY A 893 27.56 -48.15 8.34
C GLY A 893 27.13 -46.68 8.46
N VAL A 894 25.98 -46.39 9.08
CA VAL A 894 25.49 -45.03 9.35
C VAL A 894 25.88 -44.59 10.75
N THR A 895 26.46 -43.40 10.88
CA THR A 895 26.69 -42.76 12.18
C THR A 895 25.38 -42.12 12.65
N ILE A 896 24.89 -42.42 13.84
CA ILE A 896 23.66 -41.81 14.37
C ILE A 896 24.06 -40.87 15.51
N ARG A 897 23.64 -39.62 15.43
CA ARG A 897 23.82 -38.61 16.47
C ARG A 897 22.47 -38.21 17.04
N ARG A 898 22.30 -38.47 18.34
CA ARG A 898 21.06 -38.20 19.09
C ARG A 898 21.20 -36.94 19.93
N PHE A 899 20.19 -36.08 19.82
CA PHE A 899 20.07 -34.83 20.58
C PHE A 899 18.84 -34.86 21.48
N HIS A 900 18.90 -34.18 22.63
CA HIS A 900 17.76 -34.06 23.53
C HIS A 900 16.57 -33.38 22.85
N THR A 901 15.36 -33.84 23.16
CA THR A 901 14.14 -33.17 22.71
C THR A 901 13.89 -31.91 23.53
N SER A 902 13.64 -30.77 22.86
CA SER A 902 13.37 -29.49 23.54
C SER A 902 11.90 -29.27 23.88
N SER A 903 10.98 -29.88 23.14
CA SER A 903 9.54 -29.65 23.28
C SER A 903 8.83 -30.86 23.86
N VAL A 904 8.39 -30.76 25.11
CA VAL A 904 7.64 -31.80 25.83
C VAL A 904 6.15 -31.46 26.02
N ASP A 905 5.75 -30.20 25.77
CA ASP A 905 4.35 -29.78 25.85
C ASP A 905 3.67 -29.86 24.47
N ASN A 906 2.85 -30.90 24.27
CA ASN A 906 2.11 -31.12 23.03
C ASN A 906 0.72 -30.45 23.00
N ARG A 907 0.31 -29.68 24.03
CA ARG A 907 -1.00 -29.02 24.05
C ARG A 907 -1.21 -28.05 22.88
N PRO A 908 -0.23 -27.18 22.50
CA PRO A 908 -0.40 -26.30 21.34
C PRO A 908 -0.54 -27.08 20.02
N PHE A 909 0.18 -28.20 19.88
CA PHE A 909 0.05 -29.10 18.74
C PHE A 909 -1.38 -29.65 18.61
N HIS A 910 -1.92 -30.21 19.71
CA HIS A 910 -3.28 -30.75 19.74
C HIS A 910 -4.35 -29.67 19.54
N ALA A 911 -4.14 -28.48 20.11
CA ALA A 911 -5.06 -27.35 19.96
C ALA A 911 -5.15 -26.90 18.50
N LEU A 912 -4.00 -26.74 17.82
CA LEU A 912 -3.99 -26.39 16.39
C LEU A 912 -4.62 -27.52 15.55
N ARG A 913 -4.27 -28.78 15.83
CA ARG A 913 -4.82 -29.93 15.10
C ARG A 913 -6.34 -29.98 15.18
N LEU A 914 -6.90 -29.85 16.38
CA LEU A 914 -8.35 -29.83 16.60
C LEU A 914 -9.03 -28.67 15.87
N LYS A 915 -8.39 -27.50 15.84
CA LYS A 915 -8.87 -26.32 15.11
C LYS A 915 -8.97 -26.61 13.61
N VAL A 916 -7.87 -27.07 13.00
CA VAL A 916 -7.85 -27.34 11.55
C VAL A 916 -8.74 -28.52 11.14
N ASP A 917 -8.88 -29.54 12.00
CA ASP A 917 -9.74 -30.69 11.74
C ASP A 917 -11.23 -30.30 11.74
N ARG A 918 -11.61 -29.19 12.39
CA ARG A 918 -12.95 -28.58 12.33
C ARG A 918 -13.17 -27.71 11.10
N GLY A 919 -12.15 -27.56 10.25
CA GLY A 919 -12.16 -26.64 9.12
C GLY A 919 -11.96 -25.18 9.51
N GLU A 920 -11.59 -24.90 10.77
CA GLU A 920 -11.22 -23.57 11.22
C GLU A 920 -9.82 -23.22 10.71
N ARG A 921 -9.61 -21.98 10.27
CA ARG A 921 -8.31 -21.52 9.76
C ARG A 921 -7.45 -21.01 10.92
N PRO A 922 -6.21 -21.50 11.08
CA PRO A 922 -5.30 -20.97 12.08
C PRO A 922 -4.63 -19.69 11.59
N ARG A 923 -4.32 -18.81 12.52
CA ARG A 923 -3.53 -17.59 12.30
C ARG A 923 -2.07 -17.97 12.10
N PHE A 924 -1.31 -17.12 11.41
CA PHE A 924 0.12 -17.38 11.19
C PHE A 924 0.91 -17.51 12.49
N CYS A 925 0.64 -16.67 13.49
CA CYS A 925 1.28 -16.77 14.81
C CYS A 925 0.95 -18.09 15.53
N GLU A 926 -0.23 -18.67 15.28
CA GLU A 926 -0.60 -20.00 15.79
C GLU A 926 0.18 -21.11 15.04
N GLU A 927 0.40 -20.95 13.74
CA GLU A 927 1.26 -21.84 12.94
C GLU A 927 2.73 -21.78 13.39
N GLU A 928 3.26 -20.59 13.73
CA GLU A 928 4.61 -20.43 14.27
C GLU A 928 4.74 -21.10 15.64
N ARG A 929 3.81 -20.81 16.55
CA ARG A 929 3.76 -21.44 17.88
C ARG A 929 3.60 -22.95 17.80
N PHE A 930 2.89 -23.44 16.77
CA PHE A 930 2.81 -24.86 16.47
C PHE A 930 4.20 -25.43 16.17
N MET A 931 5.00 -24.82 15.30
CA MET A 931 6.37 -25.28 15.00
C MET A 931 7.34 -25.12 16.18
N GLU A 932 7.13 -24.13 17.06
CA GLU A 932 7.90 -23.97 18.29
C GLU A 932 7.64 -25.08 19.31
N SER A 933 6.37 -25.49 19.43
CA SER A 933 5.91 -26.50 20.40
C SER A 933 5.89 -27.93 19.81
N ASN A 934 6.27 -28.09 18.54
CA ASN A 934 6.38 -29.38 17.86
C ASN A 934 7.64 -30.16 18.30
N LEU A 935 7.74 -31.44 17.95
CA LEU A 935 8.93 -32.25 18.17
C LEU A 935 10.15 -31.62 17.48
N ARG A 936 11.08 -31.08 18.28
CA ARG A 936 12.31 -30.39 17.83
C ARG A 936 13.44 -30.57 18.84
N SER A 937 14.65 -30.20 18.45
CA SER A 937 15.82 -30.15 19.32
C SER A 937 16.67 -28.91 19.02
N ALA A 938 16.74 -27.97 19.95
CA ALA A 938 17.56 -26.77 19.83
C ALA A 938 19.06 -27.09 19.68
N ASP A 939 19.51 -28.19 20.28
CA ASP A 939 20.90 -28.65 20.16
C ASP A 939 21.21 -29.19 18.76
N LEU A 940 20.27 -29.93 18.16
CA LEU A 940 20.36 -30.38 16.76
C LEU A 940 20.40 -29.17 15.81
N GLU A 941 19.52 -28.20 16.04
CA GLU A 941 19.45 -26.99 15.22
C GLU A 941 20.75 -26.18 15.27
N ARG A 942 21.32 -25.99 16.47
CA ARG A 942 22.61 -25.33 16.64
C ARG A 942 23.73 -26.13 15.95
N PHE A 943 23.74 -27.44 16.10
CA PHE A 943 24.71 -28.30 15.41
C PHE A 943 24.64 -28.15 13.89
N ILE A 944 23.44 -28.15 13.29
CA ILE A 944 23.29 -27.92 11.84
C ILE A 944 23.85 -26.54 11.46
N ALA A 945 23.51 -25.49 12.22
CA ALA A 945 23.99 -24.13 11.92
C ALA A 945 25.53 -24.01 11.96
N GLU A 946 26.18 -24.69 12.91
CA GLU A 946 27.63 -24.66 13.10
C GLU A 946 28.39 -25.56 12.11
N HIS A 947 27.81 -26.71 11.74
CA HIS A 947 28.50 -27.74 10.95
C HIS A 947 28.01 -27.88 9.51
N ALA A 948 27.06 -27.06 9.03
CA ALA A 948 26.48 -27.17 7.69
C ALA A 948 27.51 -27.24 6.54
N ALA A 949 28.67 -26.62 6.68
CA ALA A 949 29.72 -26.63 5.66
C ALA A 949 30.36 -28.02 5.45
N GLU A 950 30.33 -28.90 6.47
CA GLU A 950 30.88 -30.27 6.41
C GLU A 950 29.99 -31.24 5.61
N TYR A 951 28.72 -30.89 5.43
CA TYR A 951 27.74 -31.72 4.75
C TYR A 951 27.57 -31.28 3.30
N ALA A 952 27.49 -32.23 2.37
CA ALA A 952 27.04 -31.97 1.00
C ALA A 952 25.60 -31.45 1.02
N CYS A 953 24.72 -32.17 1.73
CA CYS A 953 23.32 -31.84 1.93
C CYS A 953 22.77 -32.48 3.22
N PHE A 954 21.59 -32.03 3.62
CA PHE A 954 20.75 -32.66 4.63
C PHE A 954 19.49 -33.22 3.96
N LEU A 955 19.26 -34.53 4.02
CA LEU A 955 17.99 -35.16 3.66
C LEU A 955 17.05 -35.07 4.86
N VAL A 956 16.07 -34.18 4.79
CA VAL A 956 15.17 -33.82 5.90
C VAL A 956 13.82 -34.52 5.70
N THR A 957 13.29 -35.18 6.73
CA THR A 957 12.02 -35.91 6.66
C THR A 957 11.37 -36.14 8.04
N PRO A 958 10.04 -36.25 8.16
CA PRO A 958 9.00 -35.78 7.24
C PRO A 958 8.59 -34.32 7.56
N TYR A 959 7.75 -33.70 6.73
CA TYR A 959 7.39 -32.27 6.80
C TYR A 959 6.75 -31.84 8.13
N LEU A 960 6.05 -32.75 8.81
CA LEU A 960 5.14 -32.42 9.91
C LEU A 960 5.85 -31.97 11.21
N PHE A 961 7.13 -32.28 11.38
CA PHE A 961 7.84 -32.10 12.65
C PHE A 961 8.71 -30.86 12.70
N GLY A 962 8.86 -30.30 13.90
CA GLY A 962 9.73 -29.15 14.17
C GLY A 962 11.19 -29.42 13.80
N THR A 963 11.68 -30.65 13.97
CA THR A 963 13.03 -31.07 13.51
C THR A 963 13.25 -30.75 12.03
N SER A 964 12.24 -30.96 11.20
CA SER A 964 12.33 -30.74 9.76
C SER A 964 12.28 -29.25 9.40
N TYR A 965 11.30 -28.55 9.99
CA TYR A 965 11.14 -27.11 9.80
C TYR A 965 12.40 -26.34 10.17
N TRP A 966 12.92 -26.57 11.39
CA TRP A 966 14.07 -25.82 11.89
C TRP A 966 15.38 -26.23 11.20
N ALA A 967 15.56 -27.48 10.79
CA ALA A 967 16.72 -27.85 9.97
C ALA A 967 16.76 -27.11 8.63
N ILE A 968 15.60 -26.91 7.99
CA ILE A 968 15.49 -26.10 6.77
C ILE A 968 15.79 -24.62 7.08
N GLN A 969 15.31 -24.06 8.20
CA GLN A 969 15.65 -22.68 8.58
C GLN A 969 17.15 -22.46 8.81
N ARG A 970 17.87 -23.45 9.37
CA ARG A 970 19.30 -23.33 9.68
C ARG A 970 20.21 -23.54 8.46
N ALA A 971 19.80 -24.37 7.51
CA ALA A 971 20.60 -24.67 6.32
C ALA A 971 19.75 -24.72 5.02
N PRO A 972 19.02 -23.65 4.65
CA PRO A 972 18.03 -23.70 3.56
C PRO A 972 18.66 -24.07 2.21
N ASP A 973 19.89 -23.64 1.95
CA ASP A 973 20.63 -23.94 0.71
C ASP A 973 21.20 -25.36 0.64
N ARG A 974 21.09 -26.16 1.70
CA ARG A 974 21.61 -27.55 1.77
C ARG A 974 20.54 -28.58 2.17
N SER A 975 19.36 -28.15 2.60
CA SER A 975 18.30 -29.03 3.07
C SER A 975 17.39 -29.47 1.92
N ILE A 976 17.43 -30.76 1.60
CA ILE A 976 16.55 -31.44 0.65
C ILE A 976 15.43 -32.09 1.47
N LEU A 977 14.18 -31.67 1.24
CA LEU A 977 13.04 -32.17 1.98
C LEU A 977 12.41 -33.37 1.27
N ILE A 978 12.28 -34.48 1.98
CA ILE A 978 11.41 -35.61 1.63
C ILE A 978 10.15 -35.42 2.48
N PRO A 979 9.09 -34.82 1.94
CA PRO A 979 8.01 -34.33 2.78
C PRO A 979 7.21 -35.46 3.40
N CYS A 980 6.95 -36.56 2.68
CA CYS A 980 5.92 -37.54 3.04
C CYS A 980 4.54 -36.86 3.18
N LEU A 981 4.14 -36.17 2.12
CA LEU A 981 3.00 -35.26 2.11
C LEU A 981 1.67 -36.02 1.97
N HIS A 982 0.64 -35.54 2.66
CA HIS A 982 -0.72 -36.08 2.57
C HIS A 982 -1.71 -34.95 2.33
N ASP A 983 -2.83 -35.25 1.67
CA ASP A 983 -3.93 -34.30 1.60
C ASP A 983 -4.69 -34.24 2.94
N GLU A 984 -4.13 -33.50 3.89
CA GLU A 984 -4.71 -33.29 5.22
C GLU A 984 -4.69 -31.81 5.64
N PRO A 985 -5.52 -31.39 6.61
CA PRO A 985 -5.61 -29.99 7.02
C PRO A 985 -4.26 -29.36 7.41
N LEU A 986 -3.40 -30.09 8.12
CA LEU A 986 -2.08 -29.60 8.51
C LEU A 986 -1.12 -29.37 7.33
N ALA A 987 -1.26 -30.08 6.21
CA ALA A 987 -0.43 -29.86 5.04
C ALA A 987 -0.76 -28.54 4.33
N ARG A 988 -1.98 -28.01 4.54
CA ARG A 988 -2.46 -26.75 3.95
C ARG A 988 -2.09 -25.50 4.74
N LEU A 989 -1.36 -25.64 5.85
CA LEU A 989 -0.86 -24.50 6.61
C LEU A 989 0.12 -23.67 5.77
N SER A 990 0.05 -22.35 5.92
CA SER A 990 0.88 -21.44 5.13
C SER A 990 2.38 -21.61 5.44
N ILE A 991 2.72 -21.96 6.69
CA ILE A 991 4.08 -22.26 7.15
C ILE A 991 4.66 -23.50 6.47
N VAL A 992 3.82 -24.49 6.14
CA VAL A 992 4.24 -25.71 5.43
C VAL A 992 4.55 -25.38 3.98
N ARG A 993 3.69 -24.60 3.30
CA ARG A 993 3.98 -24.08 1.96
C ARG A 993 5.31 -23.31 1.95
N ARG A 994 5.52 -22.40 2.92
CA ARG A 994 6.76 -21.63 3.04
C ARG A 994 7.99 -22.53 3.20
N MET A 995 7.91 -23.56 4.05
CA MET A 995 8.98 -24.53 4.25
C MET A 995 9.33 -25.30 2.96
N LEU A 996 8.32 -25.72 2.19
CA LEU A 996 8.49 -26.39 0.90
C LEU A 996 9.21 -25.50 -0.14
N GLU A 997 8.93 -24.19 -0.14
CA GLU A 997 9.61 -23.23 -1.01
C GLU A 997 11.06 -22.95 -0.57
N GLN A 998 11.32 -22.95 0.75
CA GLN A 998 12.65 -22.67 1.31
C GLN A 998 13.65 -23.82 1.17
N ALA A 999 13.18 -25.07 1.08
CA ALA A 999 14.04 -26.23 0.90
C ALA A 999 14.87 -26.11 -0.40
N ALA A 1000 16.13 -26.53 -0.35
CA ALA A 1000 17.02 -26.54 -1.52
C ALA A 1000 16.45 -27.38 -2.67
N ALA A 1001 15.80 -28.49 -2.34
CA ALA A 1001 15.05 -29.33 -3.26
C ALA A 1001 13.97 -30.17 -2.54
N LEU A 1002 13.01 -30.70 -3.31
CA LEU A 1002 11.91 -31.53 -2.85
C LEU A 1002 11.95 -32.93 -3.49
N PHE A 1003 12.06 -33.97 -2.67
CA PHE A 1003 12.09 -35.37 -3.11
C PHE A 1003 10.78 -36.05 -2.70
N PHE A 1004 9.85 -36.17 -3.64
CA PHE A 1004 8.55 -36.79 -3.42
C PHE A 1004 8.64 -38.31 -3.46
N ASN A 1005 7.77 -38.98 -2.70
CA ASN A 1005 7.69 -40.43 -2.70
C ASN A 1005 6.74 -40.95 -3.78
N SER A 1006 5.74 -40.16 -4.19
CA SER A 1006 4.82 -40.52 -5.26
C SER A 1006 4.49 -39.32 -6.18
N GLU A 1007 3.94 -39.62 -7.35
CA GLU A 1007 3.45 -38.60 -8.31
C GLU A 1007 2.33 -37.76 -7.67
N GLU A 1008 1.46 -38.39 -6.88
CA GLU A 1008 0.33 -37.72 -6.24
C GLU A 1008 0.77 -36.78 -5.11
N GLU A 1009 1.85 -37.09 -4.38
CA GLU A 1009 2.43 -36.13 -3.43
C GLU A 1009 2.95 -34.88 -4.15
N SER A 1010 3.63 -35.08 -5.28
CA SER A 1010 4.12 -33.98 -6.11
C SER A 1010 2.94 -33.15 -6.64
N ASP A 1011 1.91 -33.80 -7.18
CA ASP A 1011 0.72 -33.12 -7.69
C ASP A 1011 -0.01 -32.35 -6.60
N PHE A 1012 -0.14 -32.91 -5.39
CA PHE A 1012 -0.73 -32.21 -4.26
C PHE A 1012 0.07 -30.95 -3.88
N ALA A 1013 1.41 -31.05 -3.80
CA ALA A 1013 2.26 -29.89 -3.53
C ALA A 1013 2.14 -28.79 -4.60
N LEU A 1014 2.14 -29.16 -5.88
CA LEU A 1014 2.13 -28.20 -6.99
C LEU A 1014 0.74 -27.59 -7.22
N CYS A 1015 -0.30 -28.43 -7.26
CA CYS A 1015 -1.64 -28.02 -7.68
C CYS A 1015 -2.50 -27.53 -6.52
N ALA A 1016 -2.42 -28.19 -5.35
CA ALA A 1016 -3.26 -27.83 -4.20
C ALA A 1016 -2.58 -26.83 -3.27
N LEU A 1017 -1.28 -26.98 -3.02
CA LEU A 1017 -0.51 -26.06 -2.15
C LEU A 1017 0.11 -24.89 -2.92
N GLY A 1018 0.17 -24.94 -4.25
CA GLY A 1018 0.75 -23.87 -5.07
C GLY A 1018 2.26 -23.71 -4.87
N VAL A 1019 2.98 -24.80 -4.61
CA VAL A 1019 4.44 -24.81 -4.51
C VAL A 1019 5.04 -24.67 -5.90
N VAL A 1020 6.02 -23.78 -6.05
CA VAL A 1020 6.69 -23.49 -7.33
C VAL A 1020 8.19 -23.80 -7.32
N ASN A 1021 8.72 -24.35 -6.21
CA ASN A 1021 10.10 -24.81 -6.11
C ASN A 1021 10.51 -25.66 -7.34
N PRO A 1022 11.42 -25.18 -8.20
CA PRO A 1022 11.77 -25.84 -9.46
C PRO A 1022 12.64 -27.08 -9.24
N TYR A 1023 13.25 -27.20 -8.05
CA TYR A 1023 14.20 -28.25 -7.72
C TYR A 1023 13.47 -29.41 -7.06
N ARG A 1024 12.93 -30.31 -7.87
CA ARG A 1024 12.14 -31.43 -7.36
C ARG A 1024 12.27 -32.69 -8.21
N THR A 1025 12.04 -33.83 -7.59
CA THR A 1025 12.00 -35.15 -8.25
C THR A 1025 11.11 -36.11 -7.48
N CYS A 1026 10.64 -37.18 -8.13
CA CYS A 1026 9.85 -38.25 -7.51
C CYS A 1026 10.65 -39.56 -7.54
N LEU A 1027 11.00 -40.08 -6.35
CA LEU A 1027 11.92 -41.21 -6.19
C LEU A 1027 11.26 -42.43 -5.54
N GLY A 1028 10.49 -42.23 -4.47
CA GLY A 1028 9.92 -43.33 -3.68
C GLY A 1028 10.94 -44.06 -2.80
N PHE A 1029 10.59 -45.25 -2.30
CA PHE A 1029 11.48 -46.06 -1.46
C PHE A 1029 11.97 -47.33 -2.17
N GLY A 1030 13.14 -47.83 -1.74
CA GLY A 1030 13.83 -48.94 -2.39
C GLY A 1030 13.51 -50.32 -1.81
N PHE A 1031 13.56 -51.34 -2.66
CA PHE A 1031 13.33 -52.75 -2.34
C PHE A 1031 14.46 -53.65 -2.89
N PRO A 1032 14.65 -54.87 -2.33
CA PRO A 1032 15.66 -55.81 -2.83
C PRO A 1032 15.43 -56.20 -4.29
N ASP A 1033 16.52 -56.30 -5.07
CA ASP A 1033 16.46 -56.76 -6.48
C ASP A 1033 15.96 -58.20 -6.62
N GLN A 1034 16.27 -59.02 -5.62
CA GLN A 1034 15.80 -60.40 -5.49
C GLN A 1034 15.04 -60.52 -4.18
N PRO A 1035 13.71 -60.24 -4.16
CA PRO A 1035 12.93 -60.36 -2.94
C PRO A 1035 12.90 -61.82 -2.48
N GLU A 1036 13.06 -62.02 -1.16
CA GLU A 1036 12.90 -63.34 -0.56
C GLU A 1036 11.48 -63.86 -0.81
N ARG A 1037 11.37 -65.14 -1.18
CA ARG A 1037 10.08 -65.77 -1.41
C ARG A 1037 9.51 -66.27 -0.08
N GLY A 1038 8.34 -65.76 0.29
CA GLY A 1038 7.61 -66.22 1.47
C GLY A 1038 7.14 -67.66 1.34
N ASP A 1039 7.02 -68.33 2.48
CA ASP A 1039 6.56 -69.71 2.60
C ASP A 1039 5.19 -69.75 3.28
N PRO A 1040 4.11 -69.97 2.49
CA PRO A 1040 2.77 -70.05 3.08
C PRO A 1040 2.58 -71.19 4.07
N LEU A 1041 3.29 -72.32 3.93
CA LEU A 1041 3.15 -73.44 4.86
C LEU A 1041 3.74 -73.10 6.22
N ARG A 1042 4.90 -72.43 6.23
CA ARG A 1042 5.55 -71.95 7.46
C ARG A 1042 4.66 -70.97 8.22
N PHE A 1043 4.00 -70.04 7.51
CA PHE A 1043 3.03 -69.14 8.13
C PHE A 1043 1.87 -69.90 8.78
N ARG A 1044 1.24 -70.83 8.03
CA ARG A 1044 0.09 -71.61 8.52
C ARG A 1044 0.44 -72.44 9.75
N GLN A 1045 1.63 -73.04 9.79
CA GLN A 1045 2.11 -73.78 10.96
C GLN A 1045 2.30 -72.89 12.19
N ARG A 1046 2.76 -71.65 12.00
CA ARG A 1046 2.99 -70.70 13.10
C ARG A 1046 1.68 -70.13 13.65
N THR A 1047 0.72 -69.81 12.79
CA THR A 1047 -0.49 -69.04 13.18
C THR A 1047 -1.74 -69.91 13.35
N GLY A 1048 -1.77 -71.12 12.79
CA GLY A 1048 -2.95 -71.98 12.76
C GLY A 1048 -4.02 -71.57 11.74
N ILE A 1049 -3.83 -70.47 11.01
CA ILE A 1049 -4.77 -70.01 9.98
C ILE A 1049 -4.56 -70.88 8.72
N THR A 1050 -5.52 -71.76 8.39
CA THR A 1050 -5.38 -72.71 7.26
C THR A 1050 -6.26 -72.39 6.04
N GLY A 1051 -7.31 -71.58 6.23
CA GLY A 1051 -8.21 -71.12 5.17
C GLY A 1051 -7.67 -69.91 4.39
N PRO A 1052 -8.43 -69.41 3.39
CA PRO A 1052 -8.09 -68.17 2.71
C PRO A 1052 -8.10 -67.00 3.71
N MET A 1053 -7.19 -66.03 3.54
CA MET A 1053 -7.13 -64.86 4.41
C MET A 1053 -6.92 -63.55 3.66
N LEU A 1054 -7.53 -62.48 4.18
CA LEU A 1054 -7.15 -61.10 3.89
C LEU A 1054 -6.13 -60.67 4.95
N LEU A 1055 -5.07 -59.99 4.52
CA LEU A 1055 -4.04 -59.49 5.42
C LEU A 1055 -4.16 -57.97 5.55
N TYR A 1056 -4.03 -57.45 6.77
CA TYR A 1056 -3.67 -56.07 7.04
C TYR A 1056 -2.27 -56.04 7.67
N ALA A 1057 -1.42 -55.13 7.22
CA ALA A 1057 -0.09 -54.92 7.81
C ALA A 1057 0.16 -53.43 8.02
N GLY A 1058 0.45 -53.04 9.26
CA GLY A 1058 0.71 -51.65 9.62
C GLY A 1058 0.23 -51.30 11.03
N ARG A 1059 0.27 -50.01 11.38
CA ARG A 1059 -0.20 -49.55 12.70
C ARG A 1059 -1.72 -49.69 12.82
N LEU A 1060 -2.20 -50.20 13.95
CA LEU A 1060 -3.63 -50.39 14.23
C LEU A 1060 -4.21 -49.08 14.80
N GLU A 1061 -4.37 -48.09 13.93
CA GLU A 1061 -4.80 -46.73 14.29
C GLU A 1061 -6.04 -46.28 13.49
N PRO A 1062 -6.90 -45.41 14.05
CA PRO A 1062 -8.07 -44.91 13.34
C PRO A 1062 -7.73 -44.22 12.01
N GLY A 1063 -6.62 -43.48 11.96
CA GLY A 1063 -6.15 -42.80 10.74
C GLY A 1063 -5.76 -43.73 9.59
N LYS A 1064 -5.63 -45.04 9.85
CA LYS A 1064 -5.38 -46.08 8.82
C LYS A 1064 -6.65 -46.80 8.37
N ASN A 1065 -7.82 -46.32 8.80
CA ASN A 1065 -9.13 -46.90 8.46
C ASN A 1065 -9.27 -48.38 8.82
N VAL A 1066 -8.51 -48.87 9.80
CA VAL A 1066 -8.66 -50.23 10.31
C VAL A 1066 -10.07 -50.52 10.85
N PRO A 1067 -10.79 -49.57 11.52
CA PRO A 1067 -12.17 -49.81 11.93
C PRO A 1067 -13.10 -50.06 10.74
N LEU A 1068 -12.93 -49.31 9.64
CA LEU A 1068 -13.69 -49.49 8.41
C LEU A 1068 -13.41 -50.87 7.78
N LEU A 1069 -12.15 -51.31 7.76
CA LEU A 1069 -11.78 -52.64 7.27
C LEU A 1069 -12.45 -53.75 8.11
N ILE A 1070 -12.44 -53.62 9.44
CA ILE A 1070 -13.11 -54.56 10.35
C ILE A 1070 -14.62 -54.57 10.08
N GLU A 1071 -15.24 -53.40 9.95
CA GLU A 1071 -16.67 -53.25 9.64
C GLU A 1071 -17.02 -53.94 8.31
N TYR A 1072 -16.28 -53.62 7.24
CA TYR A 1072 -16.48 -54.20 5.92
C TYR A 1072 -16.29 -55.72 5.95
N PHE A 1073 -15.29 -56.23 6.67
CA PHE A 1073 -15.09 -57.65 6.80
C PHE A 1073 -16.23 -58.33 7.59
N MET A 1074 -16.69 -57.74 8.69
CA MET A 1074 -17.81 -58.27 9.47
C MET A 1074 -19.11 -58.31 8.66
N ARG A 1075 -19.40 -57.25 7.89
CA ARG A 1075 -20.54 -57.20 6.99
C ARG A 1075 -20.42 -58.25 5.88
N TYR A 1076 -19.22 -58.40 5.30
CA TYR A 1076 -18.92 -59.44 4.30
C TYR A 1076 -19.20 -60.84 4.85
N LYS A 1077 -18.74 -61.14 6.07
CA LYS A 1077 -18.94 -62.45 6.71
C LYS A 1077 -20.40 -62.74 7.06
N ALA A 1078 -21.20 -61.71 7.34
CA ALA A 1078 -22.64 -61.86 7.55
C ALA A 1078 -23.36 -62.23 6.25
N GLU A 1079 -22.96 -61.65 5.12
CA GLU A 1079 -23.56 -61.90 3.80
C GLU A 1079 -23.00 -63.17 3.11
N ARG A 1080 -21.73 -63.51 3.37
CA ARG A 1080 -21.00 -64.65 2.79
C ARG A 1080 -20.34 -65.51 3.89
N PRO A 1081 -21.11 -66.35 4.61
CA PRO A 1081 -20.53 -67.28 5.57
C PRO A 1081 -19.54 -68.25 4.88
N GLY A 1082 -18.33 -68.39 5.41
CA GLY A 1082 -17.28 -69.19 4.79
C GLY A 1082 -15.96 -69.17 5.57
N PRO A 1083 -14.90 -69.82 5.05
CA PRO A 1083 -13.63 -70.00 5.77
C PRO A 1083 -12.68 -68.80 5.72
N LEU A 1084 -13.09 -67.66 5.14
CA LEU A 1084 -12.24 -66.47 5.03
C LEU A 1084 -11.94 -65.87 6.43
N THR A 1085 -10.66 -65.56 6.67
CA THR A 1085 -10.14 -64.91 7.88
C THR A 1085 -9.57 -63.52 7.56
N LEU A 1086 -9.73 -62.55 8.46
CA LEU A 1086 -9.00 -61.28 8.44
C LEU A 1086 -7.84 -61.35 9.43
N ALA A 1087 -6.61 -61.36 8.93
CA ALA A 1087 -5.40 -61.35 9.75
C ALA A 1087 -4.83 -59.92 9.84
N LEU A 1088 -4.58 -59.42 11.04
CA LEU A 1088 -4.02 -58.08 11.25
C LEU A 1088 -2.66 -58.16 11.93
N SER A 1089 -1.61 -57.70 11.26
CA SER A 1089 -0.25 -57.59 11.81
C SER A 1089 0.13 -56.14 12.09
N GLY A 1090 0.65 -55.90 13.29
CA GLY A 1090 1.12 -54.60 13.78
C GLY A 1090 0.68 -54.31 15.21
N THR A 1091 0.98 -53.09 15.67
CA THR A 1091 0.65 -52.58 17.01
C THR A 1091 -0.22 -51.33 16.90
N GLY A 1092 -1.05 -51.07 17.90
CA GLY A 1092 -1.86 -49.85 17.97
C GLY A 1092 -2.94 -49.94 19.04
N SER A 1093 -3.75 -48.90 19.13
CA SER A 1093 -4.76 -48.72 20.19
C SER A 1093 -6.15 -49.25 19.82
N ILE A 1094 -6.37 -49.71 18.58
CA ILE A 1094 -7.67 -50.25 18.16
C ILE A 1094 -7.91 -51.63 18.80
N PRO A 1095 -8.98 -51.78 19.60
CA PRO A 1095 -9.38 -53.09 20.12
C PRO A 1095 -9.94 -53.96 19.00
N LEU A 1096 -9.46 -55.20 18.90
CA LEU A 1096 -9.97 -56.17 17.93
C LEU A 1096 -11.22 -56.88 18.47
N PRO A 1097 -12.23 -57.16 17.63
CA PRO A 1097 -13.41 -57.93 18.04
C PRO A 1097 -13.01 -59.36 18.49
N SER A 1098 -13.65 -59.86 19.54
CA SER A 1098 -13.44 -61.24 20.02
C SER A 1098 -14.16 -62.25 19.12
N ARG A 1099 -13.54 -62.63 17.99
CA ARG A 1099 -14.07 -63.59 17.00
C ARG A 1099 -12.95 -64.45 16.40
N ASP A 1100 -13.26 -65.69 16.03
CA ASP A 1100 -12.28 -66.63 15.46
C ASP A 1100 -11.88 -66.28 14.01
N ASP A 1101 -12.68 -65.47 13.31
CA ASP A 1101 -12.45 -65.05 11.92
C ASP A 1101 -11.70 -63.72 11.78
N ILE A 1102 -11.36 -63.06 12.89
CA ILE A 1102 -10.53 -61.83 12.93
C ILE A 1102 -9.37 -62.08 13.88
N VAL A 1103 -8.17 -62.25 13.34
CA VAL A 1103 -6.99 -62.69 14.10
C VAL A 1103 -5.95 -61.59 14.18
N GLY A 1104 -5.65 -61.14 15.40
CA GLY A 1104 -4.51 -60.27 15.67
C GLY A 1104 -3.21 -61.07 15.74
N LEU A 1105 -2.27 -60.78 14.85
CA LEU A 1105 -0.97 -61.46 14.75
C LEU A 1105 0.14 -60.76 15.56
N GLY A 1106 -0.13 -59.56 16.07
CA GLY A 1106 0.88 -58.69 16.68
C GLY A 1106 1.93 -58.23 15.67
N MET A 1107 3.05 -57.70 16.19
CA MET A 1107 4.19 -57.33 15.35
C MET A 1107 4.93 -58.59 14.90
N LEU A 1108 4.91 -58.85 13.60
CA LEU A 1108 5.65 -59.97 13.02
C LEU A 1108 7.08 -59.56 12.67
N PRO A 1109 8.07 -60.44 12.91
CA PRO A 1109 9.39 -60.33 12.29
C PRO A 1109 9.31 -60.24 10.76
N ARG A 1110 10.36 -59.75 10.09
CA ARG A 1110 10.32 -59.49 8.65
C ARG A 1110 10.08 -60.76 7.81
N ASP A 1111 10.80 -61.84 8.07
CA ASP A 1111 10.60 -63.16 7.43
C ASP A 1111 9.17 -63.68 7.64
N ALA A 1112 8.68 -63.53 8.86
CA ALA A 1112 7.36 -63.91 9.29
C ALA A 1112 6.24 -63.13 8.60
N LEU A 1113 6.46 -61.84 8.33
CA LEU A 1113 5.57 -60.96 7.60
C LEU A 1113 5.60 -61.26 6.09
N THR A 1114 6.77 -61.58 5.53
CA THR A 1114 6.91 -62.05 4.14
C THR A 1114 6.10 -63.31 3.89
N ASP A 1115 6.11 -64.27 4.82
CA ASP A 1115 5.26 -65.46 4.73
C ASP A 1115 3.77 -65.14 4.83
N ALA A 1116 3.42 -64.13 5.64
CA ALA A 1116 2.05 -63.67 5.77
C ALA A 1116 1.55 -63.09 4.45
N TYR A 1117 2.34 -62.22 3.80
CA TYR A 1117 2.03 -61.72 2.45
C TYR A 1117 1.83 -62.88 1.47
N ALA A 1118 2.79 -63.81 1.38
CA ALA A 1118 2.70 -64.94 0.45
C ALA A 1118 1.47 -65.84 0.70
N SER A 1119 0.95 -65.88 1.92
CA SER A 1119 -0.23 -66.65 2.32
C SER A 1119 -1.56 -65.94 2.03
N ALA A 1120 -1.55 -64.62 1.85
CA ALA A 1120 -2.75 -63.82 1.73
C ALA A 1120 -3.40 -63.96 0.34
N VAL A 1121 -4.73 -63.92 0.32
CA VAL A 1121 -5.52 -63.72 -0.93
C VAL A 1121 -5.26 -62.33 -1.47
N ALA A 1122 -5.27 -61.34 -0.58
CA ALA A 1122 -4.86 -59.97 -0.85
C ALA A 1122 -4.43 -59.27 0.43
N LEU A 1123 -3.60 -58.24 0.29
CA LEU A 1123 -3.41 -57.22 1.33
C LEU A 1123 -4.55 -56.20 1.22
N CYS A 1124 -5.26 -55.96 2.32
CA CYS A 1124 -6.24 -54.89 2.46
C CYS A 1124 -5.62 -53.71 3.19
N GLN A 1125 -5.48 -52.57 2.51
CA GLN A 1125 -4.97 -51.33 3.08
C GLN A 1125 -5.93 -50.18 2.75
N LEU A 1126 -6.96 -49.99 3.58
CA LEU A 1126 -8.04 -49.01 3.35
C LEU A 1126 -7.73 -47.60 3.88
N SER A 1127 -6.46 -47.32 4.18
CA SER A 1127 -5.99 -46.00 4.62
C SER A 1127 -6.42 -44.90 3.65
N LEU A 1128 -6.80 -43.72 4.14
CA LEU A 1128 -7.08 -42.54 3.31
C LEU A 1128 -5.80 -41.77 2.98
N ASN A 1129 -4.81 -41.83 3.87
CA ASN A 1129 -3.57 -41.06 3.77
C ASN A 1129 -2.37 -41.99 3.80
N GLU A 1130 -1.71 -42.10 2.65
CA GLU A 1130 -0.44 -42.77 2.46
C GLU A 1130 0.48 -41.87 1.65
N SER A 1131 1.78 -41.94 1.93
CA SER A 1131 2.84 -41.23 1.18
C SER A 1131 3.39 -42.10 0.04
N PHE A 1132 3.39 -43.42 0.26
CA PHE A 1132 3.93 -44.41 -0.69
C PHE A 1132 3.36 -45.82 -0.46
N SER A 1133 3.19 -46.21 0.81
CA SER A 1133 2.80 -47.56 1.26
C SER A 1133 3.83 -48.66 0.96
N LEU A 1134 4.80 -48.84 1.87
CA LEU A 1134 5.80 -49.91 1.78
C LEU A 1134 5.16 -51.31 1.72
N VAL A 1135 4.13 -51.53 2.55
CA VAL A 1135 3.45 -52.83 2.69
C VAL A 1135 2.74 -53.27 1.40
N LEU A 1136 2.26 -52.32 0.60
CA LEU A 1136 1.63 -52.58 -0.69
C LEU A 1136 2.65 -53.11 -1.70
N MET A 1137 3.85 -52.52 -1.72
CA MET A 1137 4.96 -53.01 -2.54
C MET A 1137 5.46 -54.39 -2.06
N GLU A 1138 5.55 -54.61 -0.75
CA GLU A 1138 5.95 -55.90 -0.17
C GLU A 1138 4.97 -57.03 -0.51
N SER A 1139 3.66 -56.76 -0.47
CA SER A 1139 2.63 -57.70 -0.92
C SER A 1139 2.79 -58.07 -2.40
N TRP A 1140 3.03 -57.06 -3.25
CA TRP A 1140 3.28 -57.27 -4.66
C TRP A 1140 4.55 -58.07 -4.94
N LEU A 1141 5.62 -57.90 -4.17
CA LEU A 1141 6.84 -58.71 -4.32
C LEU A 1141 6.58 -60.21 -4.08
N GLN A 1142 5.57 -60.54 -3.27
CA GLN A 1142 5.05 -61.91 -3.07
C GLN A 1142 3.98 -62.32 -4.08
N SER A 1143 3.79 -61.55 -5.14
CA SER A 1143 2.80 -61.78 -6.20
C SER A 1143 1.36 -61.81 -5.69
N ARG A 1144 1.06 -61.07 -4.60
CA ARG A 1144 -0.29 -60.98 -4.05
C ARG A 1144 -0.92 -59.62 -4.32
N PRO A 1145 -2.16 -59.58 -4.85
CA PRO A 1145 -2.84 -58.33 -5.16
C PRO A 1145 -3.23 -57.57 -3.89
N VAL A 1146 -3.65 -56.32 -4.09
CA VAL A 1146 -4.04 -55.44 -2.98
C VAL A 1146 -5.47 -54.91 -3.16
N ILE A 1147 -6.12 -54.59 -2.05
CA ILE A 1147 -7.39 -53.85 -1.99
C ILE A 1147 -7.11 -52.57 -1.21
N VAL A 1148 -7.35 -51.42 -1.83
CA VAL A 1148 -7.05 -50.10 -1.28
C VAL A 1148 -8.26 -49.18 -1.35
N HIS A 1149 -8.27 -48.13 -0.53
CA HIS A 1149 -9.34 -47.13 -0.58
C HIS A 1149 -9.21 -46.22 -1.80
N ALA A 1150 -10.32 -45.92 -2.49
CA ALA A 1150 -10.34 -45.09 -3.69
C ALA A 1150 -10.02 -43.60 -3.40
N ASP A 1151 -10.33 -43.14 -2.19
CA ASP A 1151 -10.00 -41.76 -1.77
C ASP A 1151 -8.54 -41.58 -1.35
N CYS A 1152 -7.76 -42.66 -1.23
CA CYS A 1152 -6.33 -42.53 -1.04
C CYS A 1152 -5.64 -42.39 -2.39
N ALA A 1153 -5.37 -41.14 -2.78
CA ALA A 1153 -4.78 -40.80 -4.08
C ALA A 1153 -3.53 -41.63 -4.39
N VAL A 1154 -2.61 -41.77 -3.43
CA VAL A 1154 -1.33 -42.47 -3.62
C VAL A 1154 -1.52 -43.96 -3.88
N THR A 1155 -2.24 -44.68 -3.00
CA THR A 1155 -2.42 -46.12 -3.19
C THR A 1155 -3.30 -46.44 -4.40
N ARG A 1156 -4.31 -45.60 -4.68
CA ARG A 1156 -5.10 -45.68 -5.91
C ARG A 1156 -4.21 -45.52 -7.14
N GLY A 1157 -3.39 -44.48 -7.20
CA GLY A 1157 -2.51 -44.23 -8.34
C GLY A 1157 -1.49 -45.35 -8.58
N HIS A 1158 -0.94 -45.96 -7.51
CA HIS A 1158 -0.13 -47.17 -7.65
C HIS A 1158 -0.93 -48.34 -8.24
N VAL A 1159 -2.17 -48.57 -7.79
CA VAL A 1159 -3.04 -49.62 -8.32
C VAL A 1159 -3.41 -49.36 -9.78
N GLU A 1160 -3.72 -48.14 -10.17
CA GLU A 1160 -4.08 -47.75 -11.54
C GLU A 1160 -2.91 -47.93 -12.51
N ARG A 1161 -1.70 -47.47 -12.12
CA ARG A 1161 -0.49 -47.62 -12.94
C ARG A 1161 -0.03 -49.07 -13.09
N SER A 1162 -0.20 -49.89 -12.05
CA SER A 1162 0.26 -51.29 -12.05
C SER A 1162 -0.79 -52.29 -12.52
N GLY A 1163 -2.07 -51.98 -12.39
CA GLY A 1163 -3.15 -52.96 -12.48
C GLY A 1163 -3.07 -54.07 -11.42
N GLY A 1164 -2.36 -53.82 -10.31
CA GLY A 1164 -1.96 -54.77 -9.29
C GLY A 1164 -2.97 -55.02 -8.17
N GLY A 1165 -4.18 -54.44 -8.25
CA GLY A 1165 -5.17 -54.53 -7.18
C GLY A 1165 -6.53 -53.95 -7.55
N TYR A 1166 -7.28 -53.57 -6.52
CA TYR A 1166 -8.58 -52.90 -6.61
C TYR A 1166 -8.57 -51.64 -5.73
N ALA A 1167 -9.00 -50.51 -6.30
CA ALA A 1167 -9.33 -49.31 -5.53
C ALA A 1167 -10.85 -49.29 -5.32
N ILE A 1168 -11.28 -49.16 -4.07
CA ILE A 1168 -12.69 -49.29 -3.67
C ILE A 1168 -13.19 -48.06 -2.91
N GLY A 1169 -14.38 -47.56 -3.23
CA GLY A 1169 -15.03 -46.43 -2.56
C GLY A 1169 -16.23 -46.84 -1.70
N SER A 1170 -16.66 -48.10 -1.75
CA SER A 1170 -17.84 -48.59 -1.04
C SER A 1170 -17.67 -50.02 -0.55
N TYR A 1171 -18.55 -50.43 0.37
CA TYR A 1171 -18.65 -51.81 0.81
C TYR A 1171 -19.04 -52.75 -0.35
N GLU A 1172 -19.92 -52.31 -1.26
CA GLU A 1172 -20.37 -53.12 -2.38
C GLU A 1172 -19.20 -53.44 -3.34
N GLU A 1173 -18.31 -52.49 -3.55
CA GLU A 1173 -17.06 -52.68 -4.29
C GLU A 1173 -16.05 -53.53 -3.52
N PHE A 1174 -15.93 -53.35 -2.20
CA PHE A 1174 -15.13 -54.24 -1.34
C PHE A 1174 -15.58 -55.69 -1.50
N ARG A 1175 -16.89 -55.95 -1.35
CA ARG A 1175 -17.48 -57.28 -1.51
C ARG A 1175 -17.20 -57.84 -2.91
N ALA A 1176 -17.38 -57.05 -3.96
CA ALA A 1176 -17.10 -57.48 -5.33
C ALA A 1176 -15.62 -57.82 -5.56
N ALA A 1177 -14.70 -57.04 -5.00
CA ALA A 1177 -13.26 -57.31 -5.07
C ALA A 1177 -12.89 -58.62 -4.35
N VAL A 1178 -13.40 -58.82 -3.13
CA VAL A 1178 -13.16 -60.05 -2.35
C VAL A 1178 -13.78 -61.27 -3.04
N ASP A 1179 -15.03 -61.16 -3.51
CA ASP A 1179 -15.72 -62.24 -4.25
C ASP A 1179 -14.93 -62.62 -5.51
N ALA A 1180 -14.43 -61.65 -6.28
CA ALA A 1180 -13.63 -61.90 -7.48
C ALA A 1180 -12.30 -62.61 -7.17
N LEU A 1181 -11.61 -62.19 -6.12
CA LEU A 1181 -10.33 -62.78 -5.71
C LEU A 1181 -10.47 -64.20 -5.16
N LEU A 1182 -11.59 -64.52 -4.52
CA LEU A 1182 -11.89 -65.87 -4.04
C LEU A 1182 -12.41 -66.81 -5.13
N ALA A 1183 -13.10 -66.28 -6.14
CA ALA A 1183 -13.65 -67.08 -7.24
C ALA A 1183 -12.58 -67.53 -8.24
N ASP A 1184 -11.53 -66.71 -8.46
CA ASP A 1184 -10.47 -66.99 -9.43
C ASP A 1184 -9.08 -66.61 -8.87
N GLU A 1185 -8.43 -67.58 -8.22
CA GLU A 1185 -7.07 -67.42 -7.69
C GLU A 1185 -6.05 -67.11 -8.80
N THR A 1186 -6.27 -67.59 -10.03
CA THR A 1186 -5.36 -67.35 -11.16
C THR A 1186 -5.43 -65.90 -11.60
N ALA A 1187 -6.63 -65.33 -11.70
CA ALA A 1187 -6.81 -63.90 -12.00
C ALA A 1187 -6.26 -63.00 -10.88
N GLY A 1188 -6.42 -63.40 -9.62
CA GLY A 1188 -5.82 -62.74 -8.47
C GLY A 1188 -4.29 -62.75 -8.51
N ALA A 1189 -3.68 -63.91 -8.77
CA ALA A 1189 -2.24 -64.06 -8.93
C ALA A 1189 -1.71 -63.22 -10.11
N ALA A 1190 -2.42 -63.22 -11.25
CA ALA A 1190 -2.04 -62.40 -12.41
C ALA A 1190 -2.08 -60.90 -12.10
N ARG A 1191 -3.01 -60.43 -11.25
CA ARG A 1191 -2.99 -59.05 -10.73
C ARG A 1191 -1.75 -58.82 -9.88
N GLY A 1192 -1.49 -59.70 -8.91
CA GLY A 1192 -0.31 -59.60 -8.05
C GLY A 1192 1.01 -59.58 -8.82
N GLU A 1193 1.13 -60.39 -9.88
CA GLU A 1193 2.32 -60.40 -10.77
C GLU A 1193 2.52 -59.08 -11.53
N ARG A 1194 1.44 -58.41 -11.96
CA ARG A 1194 1.59 -57.07 -12.55
C ARG A 1194 2.06 -56.03 -11.54
N GLY A 1195 1.54 -56.11 -10.31
CA GLY A 1195 2.04 -55.33 -9.18
C GLY A 1195 3.53 -55.60 -8.93
N LYS A 1196 3.94 -56.88 -8.93
CA LYS A 1196 5.34 -57.29 -8.79
C LYS A 1196 6.23 -56.69 -9.85
N ALA A 1197 5.84 -56.81 -11.13
CA ALA A 1197 6.56 -56.24 -12.25
C ALA A 1197 6.72 -54.73 -12.08
N TYR A 1198 5.66 -54.02 -11.68
CA TYR A 1198 5.70 -52.59 -11.41
C TYR A 1198 6.74 -52.21 -10.34
N VAL A 1199 6.85 -52.98 -9.25
CA VAL A 1199 7.87 -52.76 -8.20
C VAL A 1199 9.27 -53.04 -8.72
N LEU A 1200 9.47 -54.19 -9.38
CA LEU A 1200 10.79 -54.61 -9.87
C LEU A 1200 11.38 -53.66 -10.93
N GLU A 1201 10.52 -53.07 -11.76
CA GLU A 1201 10.90 -52.13 -12.82
C GLU A 1201 11.31 -50.75 -12.29
N ARG A 1202 10.81 -50.33 -11.11
CA ARG A 1202 10.88 -48.93 -10.66
C ARG A 1202 11.59 -48.72 -9.33
N TYR A 1203 11.39 -49.61 -8.37
CA TYR A 1203 11.72 -49.37 -6.96
C TYR A 1203 12.74 -50.35 -6.39
N THR A 1204 13.35 -51.20 -7.21
CA THR A 1204 14.47 -52.03 -6.76
C THR A 1204 15.73 -51.19 -6.56
N TRP A 1205 16.61 -51.59 -5.64
CA TRP A 1205 17.83 -50.83 -5.35
C TRP A 1205 18.70 -50.60 -6.59
N SER A 1206 18.85 -51.57 -7.49
CA SER A 1206 19.59 -51.39 -8.75
C SER A 1206 19.01 -50.32 -9.69
N ARG A 1207 17.70 -50.02 -9.57
CA ARG A 1207 17.02 -48.99 -10.37
C ARG A 1207 16.95 -47.64 -9.67
N LEU A 1208 16.71 -47.66 -8.36
CA LEU A 1208 16.46 -46.46 -7.56
C LEU A 1208 17.75 -45.78 -7.12
N LEU A 1209 18.75 -46.54 -6.67
CA LEU A 1209 19.97 -46.00 -6.08
C LEU A 1209 20.75 -45.07 -7.03
N PRO A 1210 20.94 -45.40 -8.33
CA PRO A 1210 21.58 -44.47 -9.26
C PRO A 1210 20.81 -43.15 -9.44
N ARG A 1211 19.47 -43.18 -9.34
CA ARG A 1211 18.62 -41.98 -9.43
C ARG A 1211 18.73 -41.14 -8.15
N ILE A 1212 18.79 -41.78 -6.98
CA ILE A 1212 19.04 -41.10 -5.70
C ILE A 1212 20.39 -40.39 -5.75
N GLU A 1213 21.45 -41.09 -6.15
CA GLU A 1213 22.79 -40.53 -6.24
C GLU A 1213 22.85 -39.36 -7.24
N GLU A 1214 22.29 -39.53 -8.44
CA GLU A 1214 22.19 -38.44 -9.43
C GLU A 1214 21.45 -37.24 -8.85
N SER A 1215 20.32 -37.44 -8.20
CA SER A 1215 19.49 -36.34 -7.72
C SER A 1215 20.15 -35.63 -6.55
N ILE A 1216 20.78 -36.36 -5.61
CA ILE A 1216 21.55 -35.73 -4.53
C ILE A 1216 22.74 -34.96 -5.11
N ALA A 1217 23.51 -35.55 -6.01
CA ALA A 1217 24.67 -34.88 -6.63
C ALA A 1217 24.24 -33.61 -7.39
N ARG A 1218 23.13 -33.68 -8.13
CA ARG A 1218 22.58 -32.56 -8.90
C ARG A 1218 22.05 -31.43 -8.01
N PHE A 1219 21.25 -31.74 -6.99
CA PHE A 1219 20.57 -30.74 -6.18
C PHE A 1219 21.40 -30.23 -4.98
N SER A 1220 22.49 -30.91 -4.61
CA SER A 1220 23.49 -30.41 -3.65
C SER A 1220 24.53 -29.47 -4.26
N ARG A 1221 24.49 -29.27 -5.58
CA ARG A 1221 25.39 -28.36 -6.30
C ARG A 1221 25.23 -26.92 -5.77
N PRO A 1222 26.34 -26.19 -5.53
CA PRO A 1222 26.28 -24.76 -5.27
C PRO A 1222 25.56 -24.03 -6.42
N ARG A 1223 24.49 -23.32 -6.08
CA ARG A 1223 23.66 -22.60 -7.04
C ARG A 1223 24.21 -21.18 -7.29
N PRO A 1224 24.06 -20.64 -8.51
CA PRO A 1224 24.29 -19.22 -8.77
C PRO A 1224 23.54 -18.37 -7.74
N LEU A 1225 24.09 -17.21 -7.40
CA LEU A 1225 23.46 -16.28 -6.47
C LEU A 1225 22.06 -15.90 -6.96
N TYR A 1226 21.90 -15.61 -8.26
CA TYR A 1226 20.62 -15.27 -8.85
C TYR A 1226 19.54 -16.32 -8.53
N ALA A 1227 19.85 -17.60 -8.78
CA ALA A 1227 18.91 -18.70 -8.57
C ALA A 1227 18.49 -18.84 -7.10
N ARG A 1228 19.43 -18.65 -6.16
CA ARG A 1228 19.13 -18.65 -4.73
C ARG A 1228 18.21 -17.49 -4.33
N LEU A 1229 18.49 -16.28 -4.81
CA LEU A 1229 17.68 -15.11 -4.49
C LEU A 1229 16.28 -15.22 -5.11
N ALA A 1230 16.15 -15.72 -6.34
CA ALA A 1230 14.85 -15.96 -6.97
C ALA A 1230 13.96 -16.92 -6.17
N GLN A 1231 14.54 -18.00 -5.61
CA GLN A 1231 13.79 -18.92 -4.74
C GLN A 1231 13.40 -18.25 -3.42
N ARG A 1232 14.35 -17.55 -2.77
CA ARG A 1232 14.09 -16.85 -1.50
C ARG A 1232 13.06 -15.73 -1.66
N SER A 1233 13.02 -15.07 -2.80
CA SER A 1233 11.98 -14.09 -3.17
C SER A 1233 10.58 -14.68 -3.05
N ILE A 1234 10.33 -15.86 -3.63
CA ILE A 1234 9.02 -16.53 -3.51
C ILE A 1234 8.69 -16.83 -2.04
N ALA A 1235 9.64 -17.42 -1.30
CA ALA A 1235 9.44 -17.74 0.11
C ALA A 1235 9.20 -16.48 0.97
N ARG A 1236 9.86 -15.36 0.65
CA ARG A 1236 9.68 -14.08 1.34
C ARG A 1236 8.32 -13.48 1.04
N ALA A 1237 7.88 -13.49 -0.22
CA ALA A 1237 6.59 -12.96 -0.65
C ALA A 1237 5.39 -13.66 0.01
N LEU A 1238 5.52 -14.93 0.41
CA LEU A 1238 4.50 -15.64 1.20
C LEU A 1238 4.21 -14.97 2.57
N SER A 1239 5.09 -14.09 3.05
CA SER A 1239 4.87 -13.33 4.29
C SER A 1239 3.96 -12.11 4.10
N PHE A 1240 3.62 -11.75 2.86
CA PHE A 1240 2.90 -10.52 2.52
C PHE A 1240 1.59 -10.79 1.79
N THR A 1241 1.14 -12.05 1.74
CA THR A 1241 -0.06 -12.42 1.00
C THR A 1241 -1.27 -11.69 1.56
N ARG A 1242 -2.18 -11.31 0.66
CA ARG A 1242 -3.47 -10.73 1.02
C ARG A 1242 -4.21 -11.54 2.07
N GLN A 1243 -4.24 -12.87 1.92
CA GLN A 1243 -4.94 -13.74 2.86
C GLN A 1243 -4.37 -13.60 4.28
N ARG A 1244 -3.03 -13.63 4.42
CA ARG A 1244 -2.39 -13.46 5.72
C ARG A 1244 -2.71 -12.10 6.34
N TYR A 1245 -2.65 -11.04 5.53
CA TYR A 1245 -3.04 -9.70 5.98
C TYR A 1245 -4.47 -9.67 6.52
N GLU A 1246 -5.43 -10.24 5.77
CA GLU A 1246 -6.84 -10.24 6.16
C GLU A 1246 -7.05 -11.01 7.47
N ASP A 1247 -6.38 -12.14 7.66
CA ASP A 1247 -6.43 -12.94 8.90
C ASP A 1247 -5.86 -12.16 10.10
N ASP A 1248 -4.67 -11.55 9.96
CA ASP A 1248 -4.01 -10.78 11.02
C ASP A 1248 -4.80 -9.50 11.36
N PHE A 1249 -5.37 -8.82 10.35
CA PHE A 1249 -6.18 -7.63 10.52
C PHE A 1249 -7.52 -7.92 11.22
N LEU A 1250 -8.24 -8.97 10.83
CA LEU A 1250 -9.51 -9.33 11.46
C LEU A 1250 -9.32 -9.76 12.91
N ASP A 1251 -8.23 -10.47 13.24
CA ASP A 1251 -7.88 -10.81 14.62
C ASP A 1251 -7.73 -9.56 15.50
N LEU A 1252 -7.00 -8.56 15.01
CA LEU A 1252 -6.85 -7.29 15.71
C LEU A 1252 -8.21 -6.62 15.95
N ILE A 1253 -9.07 -6.58 14.93
CA ILE A 1253 -10.43 -6.00 15.04
C ILE A 1253 -11.24 -6.74 16.11
N GLU A 1254 -11.27 -8.07 16.07
CA GLU A 1254 -12.03 -8.89 17.02
C GLU A 1254 -11.54 -8.72 18.45
N ARG A 1255 -10.22 -8.78 18.68
CA ARG A 1255 -9.63 -8.55 20.01
C ARG A 1255 -9.92 -7.16 20.52
N ALA A 1256 -9.78 -6.13 19.68
CA ALA A 1256 -9.99 -4.76 20.06
C ALA A 1256 -11.47 -4.49 20.43
N VAL A 1257 -12.41 -5.00 19.64
CA VAL A 1257 -13.84 -4.90 19.91
C VAL A 1257 -14.23 -5.66 21.18
N ALA A 1258 -13.73 -6.88 21.37
CA ALA A 1258 -13.99 -7.67 22.58
C ALA A 1258 -13.45 -6.97 23.84
N ALA A 1259 -12.24 -6.41 23.78
CA ALA A 1259 -11.65 -5.65 24.89
C ALA A 1259 -12.46 -4.39 25.21
N ALA A 1260 -12.94 -3.66 24.19
CA ALA A 1260 -13.79 -2.50 24.38
C ALA A 1260 -15.15 -2.86 25.01
N GLN A 1261 -15.76 -3.98 24.60
CA GLN A 1261 -17.00 -4.48 25.19
C GLN A 1261 -16.82 -4.89 26.66
N ALA A 1262 -15.71 -5.56 27.01
CA ALA A 1262 -15.40 -5.92 28.39
C ALA A 1262 -15.26 -4.68 29.28
N ARG A 1263 -14.54 -3.64 28.83
CA ARG A 1263 -14.41 -2.35 29.55
C ARG A 1263 -15.76 -1.68 29.79
N LYS A 1264 -16.73 -1.81 28.87
CA LYS A 1264 -18.09 -1.27 29.03
C LYS A 1264 -18.97 -2.09 29.99
N GLN A 1265 -18.65 -3.36 30.23
CA GLN A 1265 -19.38 -4.19 31.20
C GLN A 1265 -18.85 -4.01 32.63
N GLU A 1266 -17.59 -3.59 32.79
CA GLU A 1266 -16.94 -3.37 34.08
C GLU A 1266 -17.14 -1.96 34.65
N GLY A 1267 -17.43 -0.96 33.81
CA GLY A 1267 -17.72 0.43 34.19
C GLY A 1267 -19.21 0.72 34.23
#